data_AF-A0A661JCD3-F1
#
_entry.id   AF-A0A661JCD3-F1
#
_cell.length_a   1.000
_cell.length_b   1.000
_cell.length_c   1.000
_cell.angle_alpha   90.00
_cell.angle_beta   90.00
_cell.angle_gamma   90.00
#
_symmetry.space_group_name_H-M   'P 1'
#
loop_
_entity.id
_entity.type
_entity.pdbx_description
1 polymer ?
#
loop_
_entity_poly.entity_id
_entity_poly.type
_entity_poly.pdbx_seq_one_letter_code
_entity_poly.pdbx_strand_id
1 'polypeptide(L)'
;RRGYSLDTLRDLELVKLTTEESKNGYFIHESIQLLFRIIYEGFPTGKKGAQIQRALLDSEAIDPRDFGFSLKKTDIFLIKPLKSHLFDPARTPLLNRVKFRNYILQQVIRLMSLTRPKNRREKRGRISYAQLGINQLGAVYEGLLSYRGFFAETDLYEVKKAGSKLDELETAYFVKPEDLGKYTEDERVYNNDGTLRMYPKGTFIYRLAGRDRQKSASYYTPEVLTRCLVKYALKELLQDKTADEILKLTICEPAMGSAAFLNEAVNQLAEAYLDRKQKETGQTISHDNYKREKQKVKMYLADNNVFGVDLNPVAVELAEVSLWLNSIYKGAYVPWFGMQLVTGNSLIGARRQVFPSSLLSKNSNHRWLDEVPTRIMPGAKRPQDTVYHFLLPDRGMADYTDRVVKEMAKDEIEKIKKWNQEFAKPFSDVEIERLLALSDAVDRLWESHIRNQRRVRKDTSDTIDIFGQKPPERPKSTTTQWKDRVFSEEILSVGERASSPYRRLKLAMDYWCALWFWPIEKADLLPTREEFLFELSLILEGDVFETYAEPVQKSFLPGQTAVQLYMKWFEEPGIVNVDHLCKKSERLGLVAKLADKYRFLHWELEFADIFADKGGFDLVLGNPPWIKVEWNEGGVMGDHEPLFVLKKFSASKLAEMRKETIERLELRSDYLSAYEEAEAMQNFLNAYQNYPVLRGV
;
A
#
# COMPACT_ATOMS: atom_id res chain seq x y z
N ARG A 1 -8.71 38.44 -22.16
CA ARG A 1 -9.54 38.07 -20.99
C ARG A 1 -8.71 38.33 -19.74
N ARG A 2 -9.20 39.09 -18.75
CA ARG A 2 -8.43 39.47 -17.55
C ARG A 2 -8.62 38.37 -16.48
N GLY A 3 -7.55 37.65 -16.15
CA GLY A 3 -7.45 36.76 -14.99
C GLY A 3 -7.51 35.25 -15.28
N TYR A 4 -6.51 34.53 -14.76
CA TYR A 4 -6.51 33.07 -14.62
C TYR A 4 -7.36 32.72 -13.39
N SER A 5 -8.54 32.13 -13.60
CA SER A 5 -9.42 31.68 -12.51
C SER A 5 -10.06 30.34 -12.86
N LEU A 6 -10.51 29.60 -11.83
CA LEU A 6 -11.26 28.36 -12.02
C LEU A 6 -12.58 28.62 -12.79
N ASP A 7 -13.22 29.77 -12.56
CA ASP A 7 -14.42 30.17 -13.30
C ASP A 7 -14.09 30.44 -14.79
N THR A 8 -12.95 31.08 -15.07
CA THR A 8 -12.49 31.27 -16.45
C THR A 8 -12.27 29.93 -17.16
N LEU A 9 -11.64 28.96 -16.48
CA LEU A 9 -11.46 27.60 -17.03
C LEU A 9 -12.79 26.89 -17.26
N ARG A 10 -13.74 27.06 -16.34
CA ARG A 10 -15.10 26.52 -16.44
C ARG A 10 -15.90 27.13 -17.59
N ASP A 11 -15.69 28.40 -17.90
CA ASP A 11 -16.34 29.06 -19.04
C ASP A 11 -15.76 28.58 -20.38
N LEU A 12 -14.45 28.26 -20.42
CA LEU A 12 -13.79 27.73 -21.61
C LEU A 12 -14.36 26.39 -22.07
N GLU A 13 -15.05 25.67 -21.18
CA GLU A 13 -15.76 24.43 -21.49
C GLU A 13 -16.73 24.56 -22.69
N LEU A 14 -17.43 25.68 -22.81
CA LEU A 14 -18.48 25.90 -23.82
C LEU A 14 -18.04 26.84 -24.96
N VAL A 15 -16.83 27.39 -24.89
CA VAL A 15 -16.30 28.29 -25.92
C VAL A 15 -15.93 27.49 -27.17
N LYS A 16 -16.52 27.84 -28.32
CA LYS A 16 -16.15 27.21 -29.60
C LYS A 16 -14.71 27.59 -29.96
N LEU A 17 -13.89 26.57 -30.21
CA LEU A 17 -12.53 26.72 -30.74
C LEU A 17 -12.60 26.76 -32.27
N THR A 18 -12.74 27.96 -32.84
CA THR A 18 -13.02 28.16 -34.27
C THR A 18 -11.78 28.28 -35.14
N THR A 19 -10.63 28.68 -34.59
CA THR A 19 -9.36 28.82 -35.33
C THR A 19 -8.39 27.71 -34.99
N GLU A 20 -7.42 27.42 -35.86
CA GLU A 20 -6.39 26.42 -35.62
C GLU A 20 -5.52 26.76 -34.41
N GLU A 21 -5.20 28.03 -34.21
CA GLU A 21 -4.44 28.52 -33.05
C GLU A 21 -5.25 28.31 -31.76
N SER A 22 -6.57 28.51 -31.81
CA SER A 22 -7.43 28.31 -30.64
C SER A 22 -7.57 26.82 -30.27
N LYS A 23 -7.60 25.93 -31.26
CA LYS A 23 -7.68 24.47 -31.05
C LYS A 23 -6.35 23.88 -30.60
N ASN A 24 -5.28 24.22 -31.29
CA ASN A 24 -3.96 23.62 -31.10
C ASN A 24 -3.05 24.43 -30.16
N GLY A 25 -3.49 25.57 -29.65
CA GLY A 25 -2.78 26.28 -28.58
C GLY A 25 -2.76 25.52 -27.24
N TYR A 26 -2.07 26.10 -26.26
CA TYR A 26 -1.84 25.53 -24.93
C TYR A 26 -2.42 26.37 -23.78
N PHE A 27 -3.26 27.36 -24.09
CA PHE A 27 -3.80 28.30 -23.12
C PHE A 27 -4.49 27.63 -21.91
N ILE A 28 -5.30 26.59 -22.15
CA ILE A 28 -5.99 25.86 -21.06
C ILE A 28 -4.97 25.13 -20.18
N HIS A 29 -3.97 24.49 -20.80
CA HIS A 29 -2.91 23.78 -20.10
C HIS A 29 -2.07 24.72 -19.22
N GLU A 30 -1.59 25.83 -19.80
CA GLU A 30 -0.79 26.84 -19.10
C GLU A 30 -1.57 27.48 -17.94
N SER A 31 -2.87 27.68 -18.13
CA SER A 31 -3.76 28.17 -17.07
C SER A 31 -3.88 27.19 -15.90
N ILE A 32 -4.06 25.89 -16.17
CA ILE A 32 -4.13 24.85 -15.12
C ILE A 32 -2.79 24.76 -14.38
N GLN A 33 -1.67 24.74 -15.11
CA GLN A 33 -0.33 24.68 -14.52
C GLN A 33 -0.03 25.89 -13.62
N LEU A 34 -0.45 27.09 -14.05
CA LEU A 34 -0.35 28.28 -13.22
C LEU A 34 -1.17 28.16 -11.93
N LEU A 35 -2.39 27.64 -12.01
CA LEU A 35 -3.24 27.44 -10.83
C LEU A 35 -2.64 26.41 -9.86
N PHE A 36 -2.12 25.28 -10.36
CA PHE A 36 -1.43 24.30 -9.52
C PHE A 36 -0.21 24.89 -8.82
N ARG A 37 0.60 25.67 -9.54
CA ARG A 37 1.73 26.38 -8.94
C ARG A 37 1.29 27.36 -7.86
N ILE A 38 0.25 28.16 -8.11
CA ILE A 38 -0.28 29.12 -7.13
C ILE A 38 -0.86 28.41 -5.90
N ILE A 39 -1.55 27.28 -6.07
CA ILE A 39 -2.07 26.48 -4.96
C ILE A 39 -0.91 25.94 -4.12
N TYR A 40 0.11 25.39 -4.76
CA TYR A 40 1.24 24.77 -4.06
C TYR A 40 2.21 25.76 -3.42
N GLU A 41 2.51 26.88 -4.09
CA GLU A 41 3.45 27.91 -3.61
C GLU A 41 2.77 29.01 -2.80
N GLY A 42 1.44 29.11 -2.85
CA GLY A 42 0.71 30.26 -2.34
C GLY A 42 0.86 31.49 -3.24
N PHE A 43 0.27 32.61 -2.84
CA PHE A 43 0.42 33.89 -3.52
C PHE A 43 0.36 35.04 -2.50
N PRO A 44 1.19 36.10 -2.61
CA PRO A 44 2.19 36.36 -3.66
C PRO A 44 3.41 35.43 -3.61
N THR A 45 3.94 35.01 -4.77
CA THR A 45 5.06 34.05 -4.88
C THR A 45 6.45 34.71 -4.76
N GLY A 46 7.52 33.91 -4.64
CA GLY A 46 8.91 34.36 -4.57
C GLY A 46 9.38 34.77 -3.16
N LYS A 47 10.65 35.15 -2.98
CA LYS A 47 11.24 35.43 -1.65
C LYS A 47 10.52 36.55 -0.89
N LYS A 48 10.24 37.69 -1.56
CA LYS A 48 9.47 38.80 -0.97
C LYS A 48 8.02 38.40 -0.71
N GLY A 49 7.42 37.63 -1.61
CA GLY A 49 6.07 37.09 -1.44
C GLY A 49 5.96 36.16 -0.23
N ALA A 50 6.92 35.25 -0.04
CA ALA A 50 6.99 34.36 1.12
C ALA A 50 7.20 35.13 2.43
N GLN A 51 7.98 36.21 2.43
CA GLN A 51 8.12 37.11 3.58
C GLN A 51 6.79 37.81 3.92
N ILE A 52 6.07 38.31 2.92
CA ILE A 52 4.74 38.92 3.08
C ILE A 52 3.73 37.88 3.59
N GLN A 53 3.70 36.68 3.00
CA GLN A 53 2.86 35.58 3.45
C GLN A 53 3.14 35.25 4.93
N ARG A 54 4.41 35.09 5.32
CA ARG A 54 4.81 34.77 6.69
C ARG A 54 4.43 35.87 7.69
N ALA A 55 4.71 37.13 7.35
CA ALA A 55 4.36 38.28 8.19
C ALA A 55 2.83 38.42 8.40
N LEU A 56 2.03 38.11 7.37
CA LEU A 56 0.56 38.13 7.42
C LEU A 56 -0.06 36.96 8.19
N LEU A 57 0.63 35.83 8.25
CA LEU A 57 0.22 34.63 8.97
C LEU A 57 0.53 34.72 10.48
N ASP A 58 1.63 35.37 10.85
CA ASP A 58 2.17 35.35 12.22
C ASP A 58 1.72 36.54 13.10
N SER A 59 1.10 37.60 12.57
CA SER A 59 0.74 38.81 13.36
C SER A 59 -0.69 39.36 13.15
N GLU A 60 -1.33 39.77 14.24
CA GLU A 60 -2.53 40.63 14.23
C GLU A 60 -2.24 42.08 13.81
N ALA A 61 -0.99 42.54 13.88
CA ALA A 61 -0.58 43.88 13.48
C ALA A 61 0.77 43.83 12.74
N ILE A 62 0.77 44.14 11.45
CA ILE A 62 1.99 44.44 10.70
C ILE A 62 2.14 45.96 10.69
N ASP A 63 3.30 46.49 11.09
CA ASP A 63 3.62 47.89 10.84
C ASP A 63 3.86 48.06 9.33
N PRO A 64 3.05 48.84 8.60
CA PRO A 64 3.18 49.00 7.16
C PRO A 64 4.54 49.59 6.73
N ARG A 65 5.34 50.10 7.67
CA ARG A 65 6.66 50.68 7.42
C ARG A 65 7.77 49.64 7.21
N ASP A 66 7.60 48.39 7.65
CA ASP A 66 8.64 47.34 7.53
C ASP A 66 8.84 46.84 6.08
N PHE A 67 7.89 47.12 5.19
CA PHE A 67 7.90 46.64 3.80
C PHE A 67 7.89 47.78 2.75
N GLY A 68 8.05 49.03 3.17
CA GLY A 68 8.19 50.18 2.27
C GLY A 68 6.92 50.59 1.51
N PHE A 69 5.75 50.03 1.84
CA PHE A 69 4.45 50.40 1.26
C PHE A 69 3.32 50.27 2.30
N SER A 70 2.52 51.33 2.44
CA SER A 70 1.32 51.33 3.29
C SER A 70 0.17 50.57 2.60
N LEU A 71 0.06 49.27 2.84
CA LEU A 71 -1.08 48.45 2.43
C LEU A 71 -1.85 48.00 3.66
N LYS A 72 -3.15 48.30 3.73
CA LYS A 72 -4.03 47.72 4.75
C LYS A 72 -4.12 46.21 4.50
N LYS A 73 -4.18 45.40 5.56
CA LYS A 73 -4.31 43.92 5.51
C LYS A 73 -5.47 43.45 4.59
N THR A 74 -6.47 44.31 4.37
CA THR A 74 -7.64 44.08 3.52
C THR A 74 -7.38 44.16 2.02
N ASP A 75 -6.26 44.73 1.57
CA ASP A 75 -6.01 45.05 0.15
C ASP A 75 -5.05 44.06 -0.53
N ILE A 76 -4.60 43.03 0.19
CA ILE A 76 -3.65 42.03 -0.31
C ILE A 76 -4.39 40.73 -0.63
N PHE A 77 -4.41 40.36 -1.91
CA PHE A 77 -4.87 39.04 -2.33
C PHE A 77 -3.86 37.98 -1.87
N LEU A 78 -4.25 37.17 -0.89
CA LEU A 78 -3.41 36.15 -0.28
C LEU A 78 -3.99 34.76 -0.56
N ILE A 79 -3.18 33.87 -1.11
CA ILE A 79 -3.45 32.43 -1.15
C ILE A 79 -2.41 31.75 -0.27
N LYS A 80 -2.85 31.00 0.73
CA LYS A 80 -1.93 30.21 1.56
C LYS A 80 -1.40 29.03 0.75
N PRO A 81 -0.10 28.71 0.85
CA PRO A 81 0.47 27.55 0.18
C PRO A 81 -0.17 26.26 0.72
N LEU A 82 -0.56 25.38 -0.18
CA LEU A 82 -1.03 24.04 0.12
C LEU A 82 0.09 23.03 -0.17
N LYS A 83 0.99 22.86 0.79
CA LYS A 83 2.12 21.92 0.73
C LYS A 83 1.64 20.50 1.04
N SER A 84 0.99 19.87 0.07
CA SER A 84 0.52 18.48 0.14
C SER A 84 1.05 17.65 -1.02
N HIS A 85 1.10 16.33 -0.85
CA HIS A 85 1.51 15.39 -1.90
C HIS A 85 0.69 15.54 -3.19
N LEU A 86 -0.62 15.81 -3.08
CA LEU A 86 -1.54 15.93 -4.23
C LEU A 86 -1.16 17.04 -5.23
N PHE A 87 -0.56 18.12 -4.75
CA PHE A 87 -0.19 19.27 -5.58
C PHE A 87 1.32 19.41 -5.74
N ASP A 88 2.10 18.42 -5.30
CA ASP A 88 3.55 18.47 -5.40
C ASP A 88 4.02 18.16 -6.84
N PRO A 89 4.64 19.12 -7.54
CA PRO A 89 5.11 18.89 -8.91
C PRO A 89 6.23 17.84 -8.97
N ALA A 90 6.96 17.59 -7.88
CA ALA A 90 7.97 16.54 -7.86
C ALA A 90 7.37 15.13 -7.93
N ARG A 91 6.11 14.97 -7.50
CA ARG A 91 5.38 13.68 -7.52
C ARG A 91 4.67 13.41 -8.85
N THR A 92 4.61 14.38 -9.75
CA THR A 92 3.94 14.26 -11.07
C THR A 92 4.88 14.54 -12.27
N PRO A 93 6.10 13.97 -12.30
CA PRO A 93 7.13 14.36 -13.26
C PRO A 93 6.74 14.10 -14.72
N LEU A 94 5.99 13.02 -14.98
CA LEU A 94 5.50 12.70 -16.32
C LEU A 94 4.44 13.71 -16.79
N LEU A 95 3.46 14.02 -15.94
CA LEU A 95 2.41 14.99 -16.24
C LEU A 95 3.00 16.39 -16.52
N ASN A 96 4.06 16.75 -15.80
CA ASN A 96 4.73 18.05 -15.95
C ASN A 96 5.58 18.16 -17.22
N ARG A 97 5.90 17.05 -17.88
CA ARG A 97 6.64 17.03 -19.16
C ARG A 97 5.72 17.12 -20.38
N VAL A 98 4.42 16.87 -20.23
CA VAL A 98 3.47 16.81 -21.35
C VAL A 98 2.63 18.08 -21.42
N LYS A 99 2.45 18.61 -22.64
CA LYS A 99 1.51 19.71 -22.90
C LYS A 99 0.30 19.20 -23.67
N PHE A 100 -0.89 19.52 -23.19
CA PHE A 100 -2.13 19.13 -23.84
C PHE A 100 -2.70 20.28 -24.67
N ARG A 101 -3.12 19.96 -25.91
CA ARG A 101 -3.79 20.91 -26.80
C ARG A 101 -5.13 21.34 -26.21
N ASN A 102 -5.56 22.58 -26.48
CA ASN A 102 -6.81 23.12 -25.95
C ASN A 102 -8.02 22.23 -26.26
N TYR A 103 -8.13 21.69 -27.48
CA TYR A 103 -9.29 20.86 -27.84
C TYR A 103 -9.39 19.57 -26.98
N ILE A 104 -8.23 18.98 -26.62
CA ILE A 104 -8.17 17.80 -25.75
C ILE A 104 -8.60 18.16 -24.33
N LEU A 105 -7.99 19.19 -23.73
CA LEU A 105 -8.34 19.58 -22.37
C LEU A 105 -9.78 20.08 -22.26
N GLN A 106 -10.27 20.79 -23.27
CA GLN A 106 -11.68 21.20 -23.31
C GLN A 106 -12.60 19.96 -23.32
N GLN A 107 -12.26 18.92 -24.08
CA GLN A 107 -13.02 17.66 -24.06
C GLN A 107 -12.99 17.01 -22.68
N VAL A 108 -11.82 16.92 -22.05
CA VAL A 108 -11.67 16.35 -20.70
C VAL A 108 -12.50 17.13 -19.67
N ILE A 109 -12.36 18.46 -19.64
CA ILE A 109 -13.13 19.35 -18.75
C ILE A 109 -14.64 19.18 -18.98
N ARG A 110 -15.08 19.06 -20.24
CA ARG A 110 -16.49 18.81 -20.59
C ARG A 110 -17.02 17.47 -20.12
N LEU A 111 -16.19 16.43 -20.11
CA LEU A 111 -16.58 15.10 -19.63
C LEU A 111 -16.68 15.08 -18.10
N MET A 112 -15.83 15.85 -17.42
CA MET A 112 -15.85 15.98 -15.96
C MET A 112 -16.90 16.97 -15.44
N SER A 113 -17.24 18.01 -16.20
CA SER A 113 -18.08 19.12 -15.71
C SER A 113 -19.56 18.97 -16.05
N LEU A 114 -19.92 18.10 -17.00
CA LEU A 114 -21.28 17.96 -17.51
C LEU A 114 -21.71 16.50 -17.60
N THR A 115 -22.92 16.22 -17.12
CA THR A 115 -23.60 14.92 -17.22
C THR A 115 -23.71 14.42 -18.67
N ARG A 116 -23.80 13.08 -18.83
CA ARG A 116 -24.09 12.46 -20.13
C ARG A 116 -25.56 12.70 -20.50
N PRO A 117 -25.87 13.16 -21.72
CA PRO A 117 -27.26 13.31 -22.15
C PRO A 117 -27.89 11.92 -22.32
N LYS A 118 -29.08 11.68 -21.75
CA LYS A 118 -29.77 10.39 -21.96
C LYS A 118 -30.39 10.30 -23.35
N ASN A 119 -30.81 11.43 -23.92
CA ASN A 119 -31.42 11.54 -25.25
C ASN A 119 -30.94 12.79 -26.00
N ARG A 120 -31.07 12.81 -27.34
CA ARG A 120 -30.68 13.95 -28.21
C ARG A 120 -31.34 15.29 -27.86
N ARG A 121 -32.46 15.29 -27.13
CA ARG A 121 -33.23 16.50 -26.76
C ARG A 121 -32.94 17.02 -25.35
N GLU A 122 -32.20 16.27 -24.54
CA GLU A 122 -31.98 16.60 -23.13
C GLU A 122 -30.75 17.49 -22.94
N LYS A 123 -30.88 18.58 -22.18
CA LYS A 123 -29.77 19.48 -21.87
C LYS A 123 -28.85 18.82 -20.83
N ARG A 124 -27.54 18.85 -21.06
CA ARG A 124 -26.55 18.37 -20.10
C ARG A 124 -26.56 19.26 -18.85
N GLY A 125 -26.81 18.67 -17.68
CA GLY A 125 -26.67 19.32 -16.38
C GLY A 125 -25.21 19.37 -15.92
N ARG A 126 -24.84 20.38 -15.13
CA ARG A 126 -23.51 20.49 -14.51
C ARG A 126 -23.35 19.53 -13.35
N ILE A 127 -22.14 18.98 -13.20
CA ILE A 127 -21.77 18.12 -12.08
C ILE A 127 -21.31 19.01 -10.92
N SER A 128 -21.85 18.77 -9.72
CA SER A 128 -21.44 19.44 -8.49
C SER A 128 -20.44 18.57 -7.73
N TYR A 129 -19.22 19.06 -7.57
CA TYR A 129 -18.17 18.41 -6.78
C TYR A 129 -18.27 18.74 -5.27
N ALA A 130 -19.16 19.65 -4.87
CA ALA A 130 -19.31 20.05 -3.47
C ALA A 130 -19.91 18.95 -2.57
N GLN A 131 -20.56 17.95 -3.18
CA GLN A 131 -21.15 16.80 -2.50
C GLN A 131 -20.49 15.50 -2.96
N LEU A 132 -19.24 15.57 -3.42
CA LEU A 132 -18.52 14.38 -3.84
C LEU A 132 -18.31 13.50 -2.61
N GLY A 133 -19.09 12.42 -2.55
CA GLY A 133 -19.13 11.50 -1.43
C GLY A 133 -18.26 10.28 -1.69
N ILE A 134 -18.33 9.37 -0.72
CA ILE A 134 -17.54 8.14 -0.68
C ILE A 134 -17.83 7.27 -1.92
N ASN A 135 -19.10 7.22 -2.38
CA ASN A 135 -19.49 6.42 -3.55
C ASN A 135 -18.85 6.90 -4.85
N GLN A 136 -18.71 8.22 -5.05
CA GLN A 136 -18.13 8.75 -6.29
C GLN A 136 -16.62 8.49 -6.34
N LEU A 137 -15.92 8.59 -5.22
CA LEU A 137 -14.50 8.23 -5.14
C LEU A 137 -14.29 6.73 -5.31
N GLY A 138 -15.16 5.91 -4.72
CA GLY A 138 -15.19 4.47 -4.91
C GLY A 138 -15.35 4.08 -6.39
N ALA A 139 -16.26 4.72 -7.12
CA ALA A 139 -16.42 4.47 -8.55
C ALA A 139 -15.18 4.89 -9.37
N VAL A 140 -14.50 5.96 -8.99
CA VAL A 140 -13.23 6.37 -9.61
C VAL A 140 -12.14 5.35 -9.31
N TYR A 141 -12.06 4.84 -8.09
CA TYR A 141 -11.14 3.76 -7.69
C TYR A 141 -11.30 2.51 -8.55
N GLU A 142 -12.52 1.97 -8.59
CA GLU A 142 -12.85 0.79 -9.38
C GLU A 142 -12.52 1.02 -10.85
N GLY A 143 -12.88 2.19 -11.38
CA GLY A 143 -12.61 2.57 -12.76
C GLY A 143 -11.13 2.73 -13.08
N LEU A 144 -10.29 3.22 -12.16
CA LEU A 144 -8.86 3.36 -12.40
C LEU A 144 -8.13 2.02 -12.34
N LEU A 145 -8.53 1.13 -11.44
CA LEU A 145 -7.86 -0.16 -11.24
C LEU A 145 -8.35 -1.27 -12.18
N SER A 146 -9.54 -1.14 -12.75
CA SER A 146 -10.09 -2.18 -13.63
C SER A 146 -9.43 -2.20 -15.02
N TYR A 147 -8.79 -1.12 -15.45
CA TYR A 147 -8.33 -0.96 -16.84
C TYR A 147 -6.81 -0.89 -16.92
N ARG A 148 -6.25 -1.62 -17.88
CA ARG A 148 -4.82 -1.63 -18.19
C ARG A 148 -4.56 -0.96 -19.52
N GLY A 149 -3.51 -0.15 -19.55
CA GLY A 149 -3.01 0.51 -20.75
C GLY A 149 -1.74 -0.14 -21.27
N PHE A 150 -1.65 -0.40 -22.57
CA PHE A 150 -0.42 -0.83 -23.22
C PHE A 150 -0.35 -0.32 -24.66
N PHE A 151 0.86 -0.21 -25.21
CA PHE A 151 1.05 0.08 -26.62
C PHE A 151 1.09 -1.20 -27.43
N ALA A 152 0.36 -1.24 -28.54
CA ALA A 152 0.42 -2.35 -29.49
C ALA A 152 1.82 -2.41 -30.14
N GLU A 153 2.60 -3.45 -29.84
CA GLU A 153 3.94 -3.63 -30.42
C GLU A 153 3.90 -4.10 -31.88
N THR A 154 2.77 -4.68 -32.27
CA THR A 154 2.41 -5.13 -33.61
C THR A 154 0.97 -4.72 -33.90
N ASP A 155 0.49 -4.97 -35.12
CA ASP A 155 -0.95 -4.90 -35.38
C ASP A 155 -1.66 -5.96 -34.54
N LEU A 156 -2.81 -5.61 -33.97
CA LEU A 156 -3.59 -6.47 -33.08
C LEU A 156 -5.06 -6.48 -33.50
N TYR A 157 -5.67 -7.66 -33.48
CA TYR A 157 -7.10 -7.87 -33.70
C TYR A 157 -7.80 -8.22 -32.39
N GLU A 158 -8.98 -7.67 -32.18
CA GLU A 158 -9.79 -7.95 -30.99
C GLU A 158 -10.63 -9.22 -31.19
N VAL A 159 -10.58 -10.12 -30.20
CA VAL A 159 -11.34 -11.37 -30.16
C VAL A 159 -12.16 -11.46 -28.88
N LYS A 160 -13.24 -12.25 -28.95
CA LYS A 160 -14.22 -12.42 -27.87
C LYS A 160 -14.65 -13.89 -27.74
N LYS A 161 -15.37 -14.19 -26.67
CA LYS A 161 -15.98 -15.50 -26.47
C LYS A 161 -17.17 -15.67 -27.42
N ALA A 162 -17.29 -16.85 -28.03
CA ALA A 162 -18.44 -17.18 -28.87
C ALA A 162 -19.77 -16.92 -28.13
N GLY A 163 -20.71 -16.27 -28.80
CA GLY A 163 -22.02 -15.87 -28.26
C GLY A 163 -22.03 -14.66 -27.32
N SER A 164 -20.88 -14.01 -27.03
CA SER A 164 -20.88 -12.79 -26.20
C SER A 164 -21.20 -11.54 -27.01
N LYS A 165 -21.84 -10.54 -26.37
CA LYS A 165 -22.03 -9.21 -26.96
C LYS A 165 -20.77 -8.37 -26.75
N LEU A 166 -20.49 -7.47 -27.69
CA LEU A 166 -19.39 -6.53 -27.54
C LEU A 166 -19.77 -5.46 -26.52
N ASP A 167 -19.01 -5.38 -25.43
CA ASP A 167 -19.05 -4.26 -24.50
C ASP A 167 -17.63 -3.70 -24.37
N GLU A 168 -17.48 -2.41 -24.67
CA GLU A 168 -16.22 -1.69 -24.56
C GLU A 168 -15.70 -1.57 -23.13
N LEU A 169 -16.58 -1.83 -22.15
CA LEU A 169 -16.31 -1.85 -20.72
C LEU A 169 -16.08 -3.26 -20.18
N GLU A 170 -16.12 -4.31 -21.00
CA GLU A 170 -15.77 -5.68 -20.60
C GLU A 170 -14.33 -6.04 -20.98
N THR A 171 -13.88 -7.23 -20.56
CA THR A 171 -12.56 -7.76 -20.90
C THR A 171 -12.43 -7.97 -22.40
N ALA A 172 -11.36 -7.40 -22.97
CA ALA A 172 -11.01 -7.57 -24.36
C ALA A 172 -9.73 -8.41 -24.48
N TYR A 173 -9.70 -9.28 -25.47
CA TYR A 173 -8.53 -10.11 -25.80
C TYR A 173 -7.99 -9.71 -27.16
N PHE A 174 -6.67 -9.75 -27.32
CA PHE A 174 -5.98 -9.27 -28.51
C PHE A 174 -5.07 -10.35 -29.08
N VAL A 175 -5.06 -10.49 -30.40
CA VAL A 175 -4.25 -11.49 -31.11
C VAL A 175 -3.54 -10.88 -32.31
N LYS A 176 -2.43 -11.49 -32.70
CA LYS A 176 -1.69 -11.09 -33.90
C LYS A 176 -2.45 -11.49 -35.18
N PRO A 177 -2.16 -10.86 -36.34
CA PRO A 177 -2.83 -11.18 -37.59
C PRO A 177 -2.68 -12.66 -38.00
N GLU A 178 -1.51 -13.24 -37.76
CA GLU A 178 -1.20 -14.66 -38.01
C GLU A 178 -2.04 -15.64 -37.18
N ASP A 179 -2.47 -15.22 -35.98
CA ASP A 179 -3.26 -16.04 -35.06
C ASP A 179 -4.77 -15.94 -35.30
N LEU A 180 -5.23 -14.96 -36.07
CA LEU A 180 -6.66 -14.71 -36.30
C LEU A 180 -7.38 -15.91 -36.93
N GLY A 181 -6.66 -16.71 -37.71
CA GLY A 181 -7.19 -17.95 -38.32
C GLY A 181 -7.58 -19.03 -37.31
N LYS A 182 -7.10 -18.95 -36.05
CA LYS A 182 -7.47 -19.88 -34.96
C LYS A 182 -8.87 -19.62 -34.38
N TYR A 183 -9.49 -18.49 -34.76
CA TYR A 183 -10.76 -18.00 -34.24
C TYR A 183 -11.85 -18.07 -35.31
N THR A 184 -13.04 -18.53 -34.91
CA THR A 184 -14.23 -18.55 -35.76
C THR A 184 -14.80 -17.15 -35.97
N GLU A 185 -15.68 -16.98 -36.95
CA GLU A 185 -16.30 -15.67 -37.24
C GLU A 185 -17.04 -15.07 -36.04
N ASP A 186 -17.70 -15.91 -35.23
CA ASP A 186 -18.40 -15.46 -34.01
C ASP A 186 -17.44 -15.06 -32.87
N GLU A 187 -16.16 -15.44 -32.94
CA GLU A 187 -15.13 -15.10 -31.95
C GLU A 187 -14.34 -13.84 -32.32
N ARG A 188 -14.54 -13.28 -33.52
CA ARG A 188 -13.88 -12.05 -33.98
C ARG A 188 -14.75 -10.83 -33.70
N VAL A 189 -14.10 -9.70 -33.44
CA VAL A 189 -14.78 -8.42 -33.20
C VAL A 189 -14.77 -7.57 -34.47
N TYR A 190 -15.93 -7.00 -34.79
CA TYR A 190 -16.17 -6.17 -35.97
C TYR A 190 -16.57 -4.75 -35.58
N ASN A 191 -16.13 -3.77 -36.36
CA ASN A 191 -16.55 -2.38 -36.31
C ASN A 191 -17.97 -2.22 -36.92
N ASN A 192 -18.60 -1.08 -36.70
CA ASN A 192 -19.94 -0.76 -37.22
C ASN A 192 -20.02 -0.76 -38.75
N ASP A 193 -18.89 -0.58 -39.44
CA ASP A 193 -18.77 -0.63 -40.90
C ASP A 193 -18.53 -2.04 -41.45
N GLY A 194 -18.52 -3.06 -40.58
CA GLY A 194 -18.30 -4.46 -40.95
C GLY A 194 -16.82 -4.84 -41.09
N THR A 195 -15.88 -3.92 -40.86
CA THR A 195 -14.44 -4.24 -40.87
C THR A 195 -14.02 -4.92 -39.57
N LEU A 196 -12.98 -5.75 -39.61
CA LEU A 196 -12.40 -6.32 -38.39
C LEU A 196 -11.83 -5.22 -37.50
N ARG A 197 -12.07 -5.32 -36.19
CA ARG A 197 -11.56 -4.36 -35.22
C ARG A 197 -10.07 -4.57 -35.00
N MET A 198 -9.27 -3.79 -35.73
CA MET A 198 -7.81 -3.83 -35.74
C MET A 198 -7.22 -2.57 -35.10
N TYR A 199 -6.18 -2.76 -34.31
CA TYR A 199 -5.38 -1.71 -33.68
C TYR A 199 -3.97 -1.75 -34.27
N PRO A 200 -3.54 -0.72 -35.02
CA PRO A 200 -2.24 -0.73 -35.66
C PRO A 200 -1.11 -0.60 -34.64
N LYS A 201 0.08 -1.10 -35.00
CA LYS A 201 1.30 -0.91 -34.20
C LYS A 201 1.47 0.54 -33.75
N GLY A 202 1.80 0.73 -32.47
CA GLY A 202 1.96 2.02 -31.82
C GLY A 202 0.66 2.60 -31.25
N THR A 203 -0.48 1.94 -31.46
CA THR A 203 -1.75 2.35 -30.83
C THR A 203 -1.71 2.09 -29.34
N PHE A 204 -2.07 3.08 -28.54
CA PHE A 204 -2.32 2.88 -27.12
C PHE A 204 -3.72 2.26 -26.93
N ILE A 205 -3.76 1.08 -26.33
CA ILE A 205 -4.98 0.34 -26.02
C ILE A 205 -5.22 0.41 -24.53
N TYR A 206 -6.44 0.80 -24.12
CA TYR A 206 -6.86 0.88 -22.72
C TYR A 206 -8.16 0.08 -22.54
N ARG A 207 -8.05 -1.10 -21.91
CA ARG A 207 -9.16 -2.06 -21.76
C ARG A 207 -9.12 -2.76 -20.41
N LEU A 208 -10.25 -3.37 -20.06
CA LEU A 208 -10.36 -4.20 -18.88
C LEU A 208 -9.53 -5.48 -19.07
N ALA A 209 -8.56 -5.72 -18.19
CA ALA A 209 -7.80 -6.97 -18.20
C ALA A 209 -8.53 -8.01 -17.33
N GLY A 210 -8.81 -9.20 -17.89
CA GLY A 210 -9.63 -10.21 -17.21
C GLY A 210 -9.03 -10.71 -15.89
N ARG A 211 -7.70 -10.90 -15.86
CA ARG A 211 -6.97 -11.37 -14.68
C ARG A 211 -6.84 -10.29 -13.60
N ASP A 212 -6.58 -9.04 -13.98
CA ASP A 212 -6.27 -7.95 -13.04
C ASP A 212 -7.48 -7.52 -12.21
N ARG A 213 -8.70 -7.56 -12.77
CA ARG A 213 -9.94 -7.27 -12.00
C ARG A 213 -10.25 -8.35 -10.96
N GLN A 214 -9.94 -9.61 -11.25
CA GLN A 214 -10.12 -10.73 -10.31
C GLN A 214 -9.03 -10.71 -9.24
N LYS A 215 -7.77 -10.45 -9.62
CA LYS A 215 -6.63 -10.33 -8.69
C LYS A 215 -6.74 -9.09 -7.80
N SER A 216 -7.24 -7.97 -8.30
CA SER A 216 -7.34 -6.73 -7.52
C SER A 216 -8.48 -6.74 -6.51
N ALA A 217 -9.48 -7.64 -6.68
CA ALA A 217 -10.70 -7.74 -5.87
C ALA A 217 -11.31 -6.37 -5.50
N SER A 218 -11.10 -5.36 -6.35
CA SER A 218 -11.36 -3.96 -6.05
C SER A 218 -12.84 -3.65 -6.25
N TYR A 219 -13.68 -4.19 -5.37
CA TYR A 219 -15.10 -3.88 -5.29
C TYR A 219 -15.34 -2.90 -4.16
N TYR A 220 -15.85 -1.73 -4.50
CA TYR A 220 -16.28 -0.73 -3.56
C TYR A 220 -17.52 -1.20 -2.80
N THR A 221 -17.52 -0.98 -1.48
CA THR A 221 -18.67 -1.34 -0.63
C THR A 221 -19.72 -0.23 -0.67
N PRO A 222 -20.97 -0.50 -1.10
CA PRO A 222 -22.04 0.50 -1.14
C PRO A 222 -22.25 1.21 0.20
N GLU A 223 -22.51 2.52 0.16
CA GLU A 223 -22.70 3.37 1.36
C GLU A 223 -23.78 2.83 2.32
N VAL A 224 -24.85 2.23 1.79
CA VAL A 224 -25.91 1.66 2.63
C VAL A 224 -25.36 0.56 3.53
N LEU A 225 -24.43 -0.25 3.03
CA LEU A 225 -23.79 -1.32 3.79
C LEU A 225 -22.77 -0.76 4.76
N THR A 226 -21.90 0.17 4.34
CA THR A 226 -20.90 0.78 5.23
C THR A 226 -21.59 1.49 6.40
N ARG A 227 -22.60 2.33 6.14
CA ARG A 227 -23.38 3.03 7.17
C ARG A 227 -24.04 2.07 8.14
N CYS A 228 -24.64 0.99 7.62
CA CYS A 228 -25.32 0.01 8.43
C CYS A 228 -24.35 -0.72 9.37
N LEU A 229 -23.26 -1.26 8.82
CA LEU A 229 -22.26 -2.02 9.59
C LEU A 229 -21.60 -1.13 10.65
N VAL A 230 -21.13 0.06 10.26
CA VAL A 230 -20.50 1.02 11.18
C VAL A 230 -21.47 1.43 12.29
N LYS A 231 -22.74 1.70 11.97
CA LYS A 231 -23.74 2.08 12.97
C LYS A 231 -23.90 1.03 14.06
N TYR A 232 -24.03 -0.24 13.69
CA TYR A 232 -24.23 -1.30 14.68
C TYR A 232 -22.95 -1.61 15.46
N ALA A 233 -21.79 -1.58 14.80
CA ALA A 233 -20.50 -1.73 15.47
C ALA A 233 -20.24 -0.62 16.50
N LEU A 234 -20.45 0.64 16.11
CA LEU A 234 -20.29 1.79 17.00
C LEU A 234 -21.36 1.84 18.09
N LYS A 235 -22.60 1.43 17.81
CA LYS A 235 -23.64 1.36 18.84
C LYS A 235 -23.19 0.53 20.04
N GLU A 236 -22.55 -0.62 19.79
CA GLU A 236 -22.02 -1.48 20.85
C GLU A 236 -20.78 -0.87 21.51
N LEU A 237 -19.81 -0.43 20.71
CA LEU A 237 -18.56 0.13 21.23
C LEU A 237 -18.78 1.38 22.10
N LEU A 238 -19.80 2.19 21.78
CA LEU A 238 -19.99 3.48 22.40
C LEU A 238 -20.88 3.47 23.65
N GLN A 239 -21.53 2.36 24.05
CA GLN A 239 -22.58 2.37 25.08
C GLN A 239 -22.22 3.17 26.35
N ASP A 240 -21.03 2.92 26.93
CA ASP A 240 -20.60 3.53 28.19
C ASP A 240 -19.47 4.57 28.06
N LYS A 241 -19.17 5.02 26.84
CA LYS A 241 -18.06 5.95 26.60
C LYS A 241 -18.48 7.42 26.77
N THR A 242 -17.65 8.21 27.42
CA THR A 242 -17.74 9.69 27.39
C THR A 242 -17.37 10.24 26.02
N ALA A 243 -17.67 11.52 25.76
CA ALA A 243 -17.22 12.20 24.56
C ALA A 243 -15.68 12.17 24.42
N ASP A 244 -14.94 12.38 25.52
CA ASP A 244 -13.48 12.43 25.46
C ASP A 244 -12.84 11.06 25.22
N GLU A 245 -13.50 9.98 25.61
CA GLU A 245 -13.07 8.61 25.28
C GLU A 245 -13.28 8.27 23.80
N ILE A 246 -14.26 8.88 23.13
CA ILE A 246 -14.46 8.72 21.68
C ILE A 246 -13.22 9.21 20.92
N LEU A 247 -12.65 10.34 21.33
CA LEU A 247 -11.43 10.91 20.72
C LEU A 247 -10.19 10.06 20.96
N LYS A 248 -10.26 9.01 21.80
CA LYS A 248 -9.16 8.09 22.05
C LYS A 248 -9.31 6.76 21.33
N LEU A 249 -10.40 6.52 20.60
CA LEU A 249 -10.61 5.24 19.92
C LEU A 249 -9.64 5.03 18.76
N THR A 250 -9.19 3.80 18.53
CA THR A 250 -8.43 3.40 17.33
C THR A 250 -9.26 2.47 16.46
N ILE A 251 -9.51 2.89 15.22
CA ILE A 251 -10.29 2.13 14.24
C ILE A 251 -9.37 1.71 13.10
N CYS A 252 -9.37 0.42 12.76
CA CYS A 252 -8.57 -0.13 11.68
C CYS A 252 -9.43 -0.73 10.56
N GLU A 253 -9.02 -0.51 9.31
CA GLU A 253 -9.55 -1.19 8.13
C GLU A 253 -8.42 -1.97 7.40
N PRO A 254 -8.35 -3.31 7.48
CA PRO A 254 -7.19 -4.09 7.04
C PRO A 254 -7.14 -4.37 5.53
N ALA A 255 -8.13 -3.90 4.77
CA ALA A 255 -8.22 -3.96 3.31
C ALA A 255 -9.07 -2.78 2.84
N MET A 256 -8.54 -1.56 3.01
CA MET A 256 -9.37 -0.35 3.06
C MET A 256 -9.90 0.17 1.73
N GLY A 257 -9.30 -0.22 0.60
CA GLY A 257 -9.63 0.36 -0.70
C GLY A 257 -9.59 1.88 -0.65
N SER A 258 -10.69 2.53 -1.00
CA SER A 258 -10.86 4.00 -0.94
C SER A 258 -11.27 4.55 0.44
N ALA A 259 -11.05 3.78 1.51
CA ALA A 259 -11.38 4.09 2.91
C ALA A 259 -12.89 4.34 3.14
N ALA A 260 -13.75 3.47 2.60
CA ALA A 260 -15.19 3.66 2.69
C ALA A 260 -15.71 3.48 4.13
N PHE A 261 -15.23 2.46 4.84
CA PHE A 261 -15.63 2.23 6.24
C PHE A 261 -14.98 3.25 7.17
N LEU A 262 -13.69 3.58 6.99
CA LEU A 262 -13.04 4.62 7.80
C LEU A 262 -13.74 5.99 7.69
N ASN A 263 -14.11 6.43 6.48
CA ASN A 263 -14.84 7.69 6.31
C ASN A 263 -16.18 7.70 7.03
N GLU A 264 -16.90 6.58 6.97
CA GLU A 264 -18.19 6.45 7.63
C GLU A 264 -18.05 6.37 9.15
N ALA A 265 -17.00 5.69 9.64
CA ALA A 265 -16.65 5.69 11.06
C ALA A 265 -16.33 7.11 11.56
N VAL A 266 -15.53 7.87 10.81
CA VAL A 266 -15.22 9.28 11.12
C VAL A 266 -16.50 10.13 11.16
N ASN A 267 -17.44 9.94 10.23
CA ASN A 267 -18.71 10.66 10.20
C ASN A 267 -19.53 10.41 11.47
N GLN A 268 -19.74 9.15 11.82
CA GLN A 268 -20.61 8.76 12.94
C GLN A 268 -19.96 9.02 14.29
N LEU A 269 -18.64 8.82 14.43
CA LEU A 269 -17.90 9.19 15.64
C LEU A 269 -17.92 10.70 15.90
N ALA A 270 -17.78 11.52 14.85
CA ALA A 270 -17.84 12.97 15.00
C ALA A 270 -19.21 13.45 15.47
N GLU A 271 -20.31 12.86 14.97
CA GLU A 271 -21.66 13.13 15.45
C GLU A 271 -21.83 12.69 16.90
N ALA A 272 -21.45 11.44 17.22
CA ALA A 272 -21.55 10.90 18.58
C ALA A 272 -20.74 11.74 19.60
N TYR A 273 -19.55 12.20 19.21
CA TYR A 273 -18.72 13.10 20.01
C TYR A 273 -19.45 14.40 20.32
N LEU A 274 -19.91 15.13 19.30
CA LEU A 274 -20.53 16.44 19.48
C LEU A 274 -21.83 16.33 20.27
N ASP A 275 -22.63 15.29 20.03
CA ASP A 275 -23.89 15.08 20.73
C ASP A 275 -23.66 14.80 22.22
N ARG A 276 -22.62 14.01 22.56
CA ARG A 276 -22.26 13.74 23.96
C ARG A 276 -21.62 14.96 24.62
N LYS A 277 -20.68 15.63 23.94
CA LYS A 277 -19.95 16.77 24.51
C LYS A 277 -20.87 17.95 24.81
N GLN A 278 -21.88 18.22 23.97
CA GLN A 278 -22.89 19.23 24.25
C GLN A 278 -23.72 18.88 25.50
N LYS A 279 -24.07 17.61 25.70
CA LYS A 279 -24.79 17.14 26.90
C LYS A 279 -23.92 17.21 28.16
N GLU A 280 -22.66 16.79 28.08
CA GLU A 280 -21.70 16.80 29.20
C GLU A 280 -21.38 18.23 29.67
N THR A 281 -21.23 19.17 28.73
CA THR A 281 -20.88 20.57 29.04
C THR A 281 -22.09 21.48 29.26
N GLY A 282 -23.28 21.04 28.86
CA GLY A 282 -24.49 21.88 28.82
C GLY A 282 -24.46 22.99 27.77
N GLN A 283 -23.43 23.04 26.90
CA GLN A 283 -23.29 24.05 25.85
C GLN A 283 -23.89 23.54 24.54
N THR A 284 -24.66 24.39 23.85
CA THR A 284 -25.25 24.06 22.54
C THR A 284 -24.51 24.77 21.42
N ILE A 285 -24.16 24.03 20.36
CA ILE A 285 -23.56 24.59 19.16
C ILE A 285 -24.67 25.14 18.27
N SER A 286 -24.60 26.41 17.89
CA SER A 286 -25.55 27.01 16.95
C SER A 286 -25.56 26.28 15.60
N HIS A 287 -26.71 26.23 14.93
CA HIS A 287 -26.87 25.55 13.63
C HIS A 287 -25.81 25.93 12.58
N ASP A 288 -25.47 27.22 12.49
CA ASP A 288 -24.48 27.73 11.54
C ASP A 288 -23.05 27.25 11.82
N ASN A 289 -22.72 27.01 13.09
CA ASN A 289 -21.40 26.56 13.53
C ASN A 289 -21.30 25.03 13.60
N TYR A 290 -22.40 24.30 13.75
CA TYR A 290 -22.37 22.83 13.91
C TYR A 290 -21.64 22.15 12.76
N LYS A 291 -21.89 22.56 11.52
CA LYS A 291 -21.19 22.01 10.35
C LYS A 291 -19.68 22.22 10.42
N ARG A 292 -19.24 23.39 10.90
CA ARG A 292 -17.81 23.72 11.04
C ARG A 292 -17.17 22.91 12.16
N GLU A 293 -17.82 22.83 13.31
CA GLU A 293 -17.31 22.05 14.45
C GLU A 293 -17.27 20.56 14.11
N LYS A 294 -18.29 20.02 13.43
CA LYS A 294 -18.26 18.64 12.93
C LYS A 294 -17.06 18.38 12.03
N GLN A 295 -16.72 19.29 11.12
CA GLN A 295 -15.53 19.10 10.28
C GLN A 295 -14.21 19.15 11.06
N LYS A 296 -14.11 19.98 12.11
CA LYS A 296 -12.93 19.97 13.00
C LYS A 296 -12.77 18.61 13.70
N VAL A 297 -13.86 18.06 14.24
CA VAL A 297 -13.83 16.73 14.88
C VAL A 297 -13.47 15.65 13.87
N LYS A 298 -14.04 15.70 12.66
CA LYS A 298 -13.71 14.76 11.59
C LYS A 298 -12.23 14.81 11.21
N MET A 299 -11.65 16.02 11.12
CA MET A 299 -10.23 16.18 10.82
C MET A 299 -9.37 15.57 11.92
N TYR A 300 -9.71 15.80 13.19
CA TYR A 300 -8.99 15.18 14.31
C TYR A 300 -9.05 13.65 14.26
N LEU A 301 -10.25 13.10 14.08
CA LEU A 301 -10.45 11.65 14.00
C LEU A 301 -9.74 11.04 12.79
N ALA A 302 -9.76 11.71 11.64
CA ALA A 302 -9.05 11.28 10.44
C ALA A 302 -7.53 11.25 10.68
N ASP A 303 -6.97 12.30 11.30
CA ASP A 303 -5.52 12.42 11.49
C ASP A 303 -4.98 11.56 12.64
N ASN A 304 -5.80 11.15 13.62
CA ASN A 304 -5.33 10.50 14.85
C ASN A 304 -5.95 9.12 15.17
N ASN A 305 -7.15 8.82 14.67
CA ASN A 305 -7.96 7.71 15.18
C ASN A 305 -8.19 6.59 14.18
N VAL A 306 -8.00 6.84 12.88
CA VAL A 306 -8.21 5.84 11.83
C VAL A 306 -6.91 5.33 11.26
N PHE A 307 -6.86 4.03 11.01
CA PHE A 307 -5.73 3.28 10.53
C PHE A 307 -6.20 2.35 9.42
N GLY A 308 -5.35 2.09 8.44
CA GLY A 308 -5.74 1.29 7.29
C GLY A 308 -4.57 0.60 6.63
N VAL A 309 -4.86 -0.56 6.04
CA VAL A 309 -3.91 -1.30 5.23
C VAL A 309 -4.56 -1.60 3.90
N ASP A 310 -3.82 -1.42 2.82
CA ASP A 310 -4.21 -1.96 1.52
C ASP A 310 -3.00 -2.52 0.78
N LEU A 311 -3.20 -3.61 0.04
CA LEU A 311 -2.14 -4.19 -0.77
C LEU A 311 -1.74 -3.25 -1.91
N ASN A 312 -2.68 -2.46 -2.45
CA ASN A 312 -2.46 -1.60 -3.60
C ASN A 312 -2.11 -0.16 -3.19
N PRO A 313 -0.93 0.37 -3.56
CA PRO A 313 -0.51 1.73 -3.19
C PRO A 313 -1.44 2.81 -3.73
N VAL A 314 -2.08 2.58 -4.89
CA VAL A 314 -3.05 3.53 -5.46
C VAL A 314 -4.30 3.62 -4.57
N ALA A 315 -4.68 2.54 -3.89
CA ALA A 315 -5.77 2.54 -2.92
C ALA A 315 -5.41 3.38 -1.70
N VAL A 316 -4.19 3.23 -1.20
CA VAL A 316 -3.66 4.01 -0.07
C VAL A 316 -3.68 5.51 -0.39
N GLU A 317 -3.14 5.92 -1.53
CA GLU A 317 -3.17 7.34 -1.95
C GLU A 317 -4.61 7.86 -2.09
N LEU A 318 -5.52 7.05 -2.63
CA LEU A 318 -6.91 7.46 -2.76
C LEU A 318 -7.63 7.56 -1.40
N ALA A 319 -7.33 6.66 -0.46
CA ALA A 319 -7.83 6.70 0.90
C ALA A 319 -7.41 8.00 1.60
N GLU A 320 -6.16 8.44 1.44
CA GLU A 320 -5.67 9.72 1.99
C GLU A 320 -6.49 10.90 1.47
N VAL A 321 -6.69 10.97 0.14
CA VAL A 321 -7.49 12.03 -0.50
C VAL A 321 -8.94 11.96 -0.04
N SER A 322 -9.50 10.76 0.07
CA SER A 322 -10.88 10.52 0.50
C SER A 322 -11.13 11.04 1.92
N LEU A 323 -10.26 10.66 2.87
CA LEU A 323 -10.33 11.11 4.26
C LEU A 323 -10.13 12.63 4.40
N TRP A 324 -9.23 13.20 3.61
CA TRP A 324 -9.02 14.65 3.59
C TRP A 324 -10.23 15.41 3.05
N LEU A 325 -10.77 15.01 1.90
CA LEU A 325 -11.96 15.65 1.31
C LEU A 325 -13.18 15.53 2.23
N ASN A 326 -13.30 14.43 2.95
CA ASN A 326 -14.38 14.23 3.90
C ASN A 326 -14.28 15.18 5.11
N SER A 327 -13.07 15.55 5.53
CA SER A 327 -12.81 16.32 6.77
C SER A 327 -12.47 17.80 6.56
N ILE A 328 -12.31 18.26 5.32
CA ILE A 328 -11.81 19.61 5.01
C ILE A 328 -12.73 20.73 5.52
N TYR A 329 -12.13 21.78 6.09
CA TYR A 329 -12.81 23.01 6.50
C TYR A 329 -11.92 24.24 6.37
N LYS A 330 -12.52 25.44 6.48
CA LYS A 330 -11.79 26.71 6.40
C LYS A 330 -10.77 26.83 7.53
N GLY A 331 -9.49 26.90 7.16
CA GLY A 331 -8.36 27.01 8.10
C GLY A 331 -7.75 25.66 8.51
N ALA A 332 -8.24 24.55 7.97
CA ALA A 332 -7.65 23.23 8.18
C ALA A 332 -6.27 23.10 7.52
N TYR A 333 -5.47 22.13 7.99
CA TYR A 333 -4.26 21.66 7.33
C TYR A 333 -4.56 20.43 6.47
N VAL A 334 -3.54 19.91 5.78
CA VAL A 334 -3.64 18.63 5.06
C VAL A 334 -3.14 17.53 6.00
N PRO A 335 -4.00 16.57 6.38
CA PRO A 335 -3.62 15.48 7.27
C PRO A 335 -2.48 14.66 6.66
N TRP A 336 -1.66 14.09 7.53
CA TRP A 336 -0.53 13.26 7.12
C TRP A 336 -0.73 11.86 7.67
N PHE A 337 -0.82 10.90 6.75
CA PHE A 337 -1.25 9.54 7.05
C PHE A 337 -0.10 8.52 7.08
N GLY A 338 1.16 8.97 7.04
CA GLY A 338 2.32 8.09 6.88
C GLY A 338 2.56 7.08 8.01
N MET A 339 1.84 7.19 9.14
CA MET A 339 1.87 6.24 10.25
C MET A 339 0.48 5.65 10.59
N GLN A 340 -0.49 5.86 9.70
CA GLN A 340 -1.88 5.49 9.86
C GLN A 340 -2.28 4.54 8.73
N LEU A 341 -1.92 4.89 7.50
CA LEU A 341 -2.23 4.13 6.31
C LEU A 341 -0.96 3.47 5.77
N VAL A 342 -0.99 2.15 5.59
CA VAL A 342 0.17 1.35 5.20
C VAL A 342 -0.12 0.59 3.91
N THR A 343 0.84 0.59 2.98
CA THR A 343 0.78 -0.31 1.82
C THR A 343 1.33 -1.66 2.23
N GLY A 344 0.50 -2.70 2.29
CA GLY A 344 0.91 -4.00 2.79
C GLY A 344 -0.12 -5.11 2.59
N ASN A 345 0.35 -6.35 2.60
CA ASN A 345 -0.47 -7.54 2.58
C ASN A 345 -0.88 -7.88 4.02
N SER A 346 -2.10 -7.50 4.41
CA SER A 346 -2.63 -7.69 5.76
C SER A 346 -2.74 -9.16 6.20
N LEU A 347 -2.64 -10.11 5.27
CA LEU A 347 -2.71 -11.54 5.52
C LEU A 347 -1.35 -12.21 5.68
N ILE A 348 -0.26 -11.58 5.24
CA ILE A 348 1.08 -12.20 5.24
C ILE A 348 2.05 -11.37 6.06
N GLY A 349 2.54 -11.96 7.14
CA GLY A 349 3.58 -11.38 7.96
C GLY A 349 3.84 -12.12 9.26
N ALA A 350 5.01 -11.87 9.84
CA ALA A 350 5.32 -12.39 11.16
C ALA A 350 4.62 -11.59 12.28
N ARG A 351 4.40 -12.26 13.40
CA ARG A 351 3.73 -11.75 14.61
C ARG A 351 4.62 -11.80 15.84
N ARG A 352 4.22 -11.14 16.93
CA ARG A 352 4.91 -11.17 18.22
C ARG A 352 4.53 -12.43 19.01
N GLN A 353 4.88 -13.59 18.44
CA GLN A 353 4.57 -14.92 18.97
C GLN A 353 5.84 -15.74 19.19
N VAL A 354 5.80 -16.66 20.14
CA VAL A 354 6.98 -17.43 20.57
C VAL A 354 6.67 -18.90 20.81
N PHE A 355 7.69 -19.74 20.69
CA PHE A 355 7.67 -21.14 21.09
C PHE A 355 8.59 -21.36 22.30
N PRO A 356 8.22 -22.23 23.26
CA PRO A 356 9.16 -22.73 24.26
C PRO A 356 10.38 -23.39 23.61
N SER A 357 11.57 -23.08 24.10
CA SER A 357 12.84 -23.66 23.62
C SER A 357 12.89 -25.18 23.78
N SER A 358 12.16 -25.74 24.75
CA SER A 358 12.02 -27.18 24.95
C SER A 358 11.46 -27.93 23.74
N LEU A 359 10.63 -27.28 22.91
CA LEU A 359 10.09 -27.87 21.68
C LEU A 359 11.13 -28.03 20.56
N LEU A 360 12.27 -27.35 20.67
CA LEU A 360 13.29 -27.27 19.62
C LEU A 360 14.29 -28.42 19.69
N SER A 361 14.45 -29.03 20.86
CA SER A 361 15.44 -30.08 21.12
C SER A 361 15.11 -31.40 20.44
N LYS A 362 16.15 -32.16 20.09
CA LYS A 362 16.04 -33.53 19.56
C LYS A 362 15.31 -34.49 20.50
N ASN A 363 15.33 -34.21 21.81
CA ASN A 363 14.74 -35.08 22.83
C ASN A 363 13.24 -34.79 23.07
N SER A 364 12.67 -33.81 22.38
CA SER A 364 11.25 -33.50 22.54
C SER A 364 10.36 -34.49 21.79
N ASN A 365 9.34 -35.00 22.46
CA ASN A 365 8.30 -35.84 21.85
C ASN A 365 7.33 -35.02 20.96
N HIS A 366 7.33 -33.68 21.12
CA HIS A 366 6.50 -32.73 20.37
C HIS A 366 7.38 -31.60 19.81
N ARG A 367 7.25 -31.27 18.52
CA ARG A 367 8.07 -30.23 17.88
C ARG A 367 7.27 -28.96 17.65
N TRP A 368 7.95 -27.82 17.58
CA TRP A 368 7.34 -26.52 17.27
C TRP A 368 6.56 -26.53 15.94
N LEU A 369 6.94 -27.40 14.99
CA LEU A 369 6.27 -27.57 13.69
C LEU A 369 4.85 -28.13 13.78
N ASP A 370 4.47 -28.67 14.94
CA ASP A 370 3.15 -29.27 15.17
C ASP A 370 2.34 -28.48 16.23
N GLU A 371 2.87 -27.33 16.69
CA GLU A 371 2.31 -26.51 17.77
C GLU A 371 1.98 -25.09 17.30
N VAL A 372 1.07 -24.41 18.00
CA VAL A 372 0.74 -23.00 17.73
C VAL A 372 1.63 -22.10 18.61
N PRO A 373 2.33 -21.10 18.03
CA PRO A 373 3.15 -20.20 18.83
C PRO A 373 2.28 -19.32 19.73
N THR A 374 2.71 -19.13 20.97
CA THR A 374 1.99 -18.33 21.97
C THR A 374 2.21 -16.85 21.71
N ARG A 375 1.14 -16.06 21.71
CA ARG A 375 1.25 -14.60 21.58
C ARG A 375 1.81 -13.97 22.86
N ILE A 376 2.80 -13.11 22.73
CA ILE A 376 3.24 -12.25 23.83
C ILE A 376 2.22 -11.12 23.95
N MET A 377 1.43 -11.14 25.02
CA MET A 377 0.39 -10.15 25.21
C MET A 377 0.98 -8.72 25.34
N PRO A 378 0.27 -7.70 24.85
CA PRO A 378 0.62 -6.30 25.06
C PRO A 378 0.98 -5.99 26.52
N GLY A 379 2.07 -5.23 26.72
CA GLY A 379 2.60 -4.91 28.05
C GLY A 379 3.34 -6.04 28.77
N ALA A 380 3.24 -7.29 28.31
CA ALA A 380 3.98 -8.41 28.86
C ALA A 380 5.41 -8.49 28.29
N LYS A 381 6.33 -8.97 29.14
CA LYS A 381 7.68 -9.38 28.71
C LYS A 381 7.63 -10.80 28.17
N ARG A 382 8.49 -11.10 27.20
CA ARG A 382 8.69 -12.46 26.69
C ARG A 382 9.24 -13.35 27.83
N PRO A 383 8.74 -14.59 28.01
CA PRO A 383 9.38 -15.57 28.89
C PRO A 383 10.78 -15.92 28.36
N GLN A 384 11.78 -15.93 29.25
CA GLN A 384 13.20 -16.01 28.86
C GLN A 384 13.55 -17.29 28.11
N ASP A 385 12.84 -18.38 28.35
CA ASP A 385 13.03 -19.72 27.76
C ASP A 385 12.29 -19.91 26.43
N THR A 386 11.84 -18.83 25.78
CA THR A 386 11.05 -18.90 24.53
C THR A 386 11.73 -18.20 23.36
N VAL A 387 11.49 -18.67 22.14
CA VAL A 387 12.09 -18.16 20.90
C VAL A 387 11.01 -17.59 19.98
N TYR A 388 11.27 -16.46 19.34
CA TYR A 388 10.35 -15.88 18.35
C TYR A 388 10.14 -16.80 17.15
N HIS A 389 8.89 -16.98 16.74
CA HIS A 389 8.52 -17.92 15.66
C HIS A 389 9.19 -17.59 14.32
N PHE A 390 9.42 -16.31 14.02
CA PHE A 390 10.06 -15.87 12.78
C PHE A 390 11.58 -16.11 12.75
N LEU A 391 12.17 -16.63 13.83
CA LEU A 391 13.54 -17.12 13.86
C LEU A 391 13.63 -18.62 13.57
N LEU A 392 12.48 -19.28 13.32
CA LEU A 392 12.38 -20.73 13.16
C LEU A 392 11.86 -21.09 11.76
N PRO A 393 12.24 -22.27 11.24
CA PRO A 393 11.74 -22.82 9.98
C PRO A 393 10.31 -23.32 10.12
N ASP A 394 9.61 -23.41 8.98
CA ASP A 394 8.30 -24.05 8.85
C ASP A 394 8.28 -25.08 7.71
N ARG A 395 7.43 -26.11 7.82
CA ARG A 395 7.26 -27.14 6.79
C ARG A 395 6.64 -26.58 5.51
N GLY A 396 5.82 -25.52 5.62
CA GLY A 396 5.17 -24.89 4.46
C GLY A 396 6.06 -23.93 3.66
N MET A 397 7.31 -23.68 4.10
CA MET A 397 8.23 -22.79 3.39
C MET A 397 8.71 -23.41 2.06
N ALA A 398 8.47 -22.70 0.96
CA ALA A 398 8.83 -23.10 -0.40
C ALA A 398 8.30 -24.51 -0.78
N ASP A 399 7.12 -24.88 -0.30
CA ASP A 399 6.50 -26.17 -0.63
C ASP A 399 5.72 -26.10 -1.95
N TYR A 400 6.34 -26.57 -3.03
CA TYR A 400 5.78 -26.51 -4.37
C TYR A 400 5.35 -27.90 -4.85
N THR A 401 4.02 -28.10 -4.98
CA THR A 401 3.46 -29.43 -5.18
C THR A 401 2.85 -29.72 -6.56
N ASP A 402 2.58 -28.69 -7.38
CA ASP A 402 1.95 -28.84 -8.70
C ASP A 402 2.73 -29.78 -9.63
N ARG A 403 2.00 -30.64 -10.34
CA ARG A 403 2.59 -31.67 -11.19
C ARG A 403 3.33 -31.08 -12.39
N VAL A 404 2.77 -30.08 -13.05
CA VAL A 404 3.37 -29.53 -14.27
C VAL A 404 4.59 -28.70 -13.93
N VAL A 405 4.53 -27.95 -12.84
CA VAL A 405 5.69 -27.21 -12.31
C VAL A 405 6.80 -28.17 -11.89
N LYS A 406 6.49 -29.29 -11.24
CA LYS A 406 7.46 -30.36 -10.93
C LYS A 406 8.13 -30.96 -12.15
N GLU A 407 7.38 -31.16 -13.24
CA GLU A 407 7.94 -31.65 -14.50
C GLU A 407 8.86 -30.58 -15.16
N MET A 408 8.58 -29.29 -14.96
CA MET A 408 9.29 -28.15 -15.56
C MET A 408 10.55 -27.69 -14.79
N ALA A 409 10.59 -27.86 -13.48
CA ALA A 409 11.66 -27.39 -12.59
C ALA A 409 12.04 -28.47 -11.57
N LYS A 410 12.25 -29.69 -12.07
CA LYS A 410 12.45 -30.90 -11.26
C LYS A 410 13.65 -30.79 -10.33
N ASP A 411 14.80 -30.39 -10.87
CA ASP A 411 16.06 -30.36 -10.12
C ASP A 411 16.01 -29.30 -9.01
N GLU A 412 15.43 -28.13 -9.32
CA GLU A 412 15.22 -27.05 -8.37
C GLU A 412 14.27 -27.47 -7.24
N ILE A 413 13.14 -28.12 -7.56
CA ILE A 413 12.17 -28.59 -6.57
C ILE A 413 12.75 -29.70 -5.69
N GLU A 414 13.52 -30.63 -6.25
CA GLU A 414 14.20 -31.66 -5.46
C GLU A 414 15.21 -31.03 -4.49
N LYS A 415 15.93 -29.98 -4.93
CA LYS A 415 16.84 -29.21 -4.07
C LYS A 415 16.10 -28.49 -2.95
N ILE A 416 14.99 -27.80 -3.24
CA ILE A 416 14.16 -27.11 -2.25
C ILE A 416 13.62 -28.10 -1.21
N LYS A 417 13.11 -29.25 -1.66
CA LYS A 417 12.61 -30.30 -0.78
C LYS A 417 13.68 -30.81 0.17
N LYS A 418 14.89 -31.08 -0.33
CA LYS A 418 16.03 -31.49 0.50
C LYS A 418 16.43 -30.38 1.48
N TRP A 419 16.46 -29.13 1.02
CA TRP A 419 16.71 -27.98 1.87
C TRP A 419 15.70 -27.91 3.03
N ASN A 420 14.40 -27.95 2.76
CA ASN A 420 13.37 -27.83 3.80
C ASN A 420 13.50 -28.95 4.85
N GLN A 421 13.75 -30.19 4.40
CA GLN A 421 13.98 -31.34 5.29
C GLN A 421 15.17 -31.14 6.23
N GLU A 422 16.29 -30.63 5.73
CA GLU A 422 17.48 -30.32 6.54
C GLU A 422 17.24 -29.10 7.45
N PHE A 423 16.65 -28.04 6.90
CA PHE A 423 16.40 -26.77 7.56
C PHE A 423 15.40 -26.89 8.72
N ALA A 424 14.45 -27.84 8.65
CA ALA A 424 13.45 -28.12 9.68
C ALA A 424 13.81 -29.24 10.69
N LYS A 425 15.04 -29.78 10.65
CA LYS A 425 15.53 -30.71 11.69
C LYS A 425 15.54 -30.06 13.08
N PRO A 426 15.43 -30.84 14.17
CA PRO A 426 15.57 -30.31 15.52
C PRO A 426 16.93 -29.61 15.72
N PHE A 427 16.95 -28.63 16.61
CA PHE A 427 18.10 -27.81 16.93
C PHE A 427 18.99 -28.49 17.98
N SER A 428 20.29 -28.19 17.91
CA SER A 428 21.26 -28.48 18.95
C SER A 428 21.18 -27.47 20.09
N ASP A 429 21.73 -27.81 21.26
CA ASP A 429 21.68 -26.92 22.43
C ASP A 429 22.38 -25.58 22.16
N VAL A 430 23.49 -25.58 21.42
CA VAL A 430 24.20 -24.36 21.00
C VAL A 430 23.35 -23.47 20.07
N GLU A 431 22.61 -24.07 19.13
CA GLU A 431 21.69 -23.32 18.27
C GLU A 431 20.51 -22.76 19.06
N ILE A 432 20.02 -23.49 20.07
CA ILE A 432 18.95 -23.02 20.96
C ILE A 432 19.42 -21.82 21.79
N GLU A 433 20.61 -21.88 22.38
CA GLU A 433 21.22 -20.74 23.08
C GLU A 433 21.35 -19.52 22.15
N ARG A 434 21.76 -19.76 20.90
CA ARG A 434 21.84 -18.68 19.90
C ARG A 434 20.48 -18.07 19.57
N LEU A 435 19.45 -18.88 19.41
CA LEU A 435 18.09 -18.42 19.15
C LEU A 435 17.50 -17.62 20.31
N LEU A 436 17.85 -17.97 21.55
CA LEU A 436 17.47 -17.21 22.75
C LEU A 436 18.16 -15.85 22.77
N ALA A 437 19.47 -15.79 22.48
CA ALA A 437 20.20 -14.53 22.37
C ALA A 437 19.66 -13.61 21.25
N LEU A 438 19.32 -14.18 20.09
CA LEU A 438 18.64 -13.46 19.02
C LEU A 438 17.27 -12.94 19.47
N SER A 439 16.53 -13.73 20.25
CA SER A 439 15.24 -13.30 20.80
C SER A 439 15.38 -12.15 21.79
N ASP A 440 16.45 -12.11 22.60
CA ASP A 440 16.76 -10.96 23.45
C ASP A 440 17.12 -9.72 22.63
N ALA A 441 17.82 -9.88 21.51
CA ALA A 441 18.11 -8.79 20.58
C ALA A 441 16.82 -8.23 19.94
N VAL A 442 15.90 -9.11 19.54
CA VAL A 442 14.56 -8.73 19.07
C VAL A 442 13.84 -7.88 20.11
N ASP A 443 13.79 -8.30 21.38
CA ASP A 443 13.13 -7.55 22.45
C ASP A 443 13.71 -6.13 22.61
N ARG A 444 15.04 -6.01 22.65
CA ARG A 444 15.73 -4.70 22.76
C ARG A 444 15.40 -3.77 21.58
N LEU A 445 15.43 -4.30 20.35
CA LEU A 445 15.08 -3.54 19.16
C LEU A 445 13.61 -3.14 19.16
N TRP A 446 12.72 -4.03 19.57
CA TRP A 446 11.27 -3.77 19.59
C TRP A 446 10.91 -2.66 20.57
N GLU A 447 11.47 -2.70 21.79
CA GLU A 447 11.29 -1.63 22.77
C GLU A 447 11.83 -0.28 22.26
N SER A 448 12.96 -0.30 21.56
CA SER A 448 13.55 0.89 20.95
C SER A 448 12.65 1.44 19.83
N HIS A 449 12.10 0.57 19.00
CA HIS A 449 11.14 0.94 17.95
C HIS A 449 9.88 1.57 18.53
N ILE A 450 9.28 0.97 19.56
CA ILE A 450 8.09 1.52 20.24
C ILE A 450 8.37 2.96 20.74
N ARG A 451 9.52 3.19 21.40
CA ARG A 451 9.89 4.53 21.87
C ARG A 451 10.06 5.52 20.72
N ASN A 452 10.72 5.08 19.65
CA ASN A 452 10.97 5.91 18.47
C ASN A 452 9.65 6.28 17.77
N GLN A 453 8.77 5.30 17.52
CA GLN A 453 7.49 5.48 16.86
C GLN A 453 6.56 6.41 17.65
N ARG A 454 6.47 6.25 18.98
CA ARG A 454 5.71 7.18 19.85
C ARG A 454 6.19 8.63 19.72
N ARG A 455 7.51 8.82 19.69
CA ARG A 455 8.12 10.15 19.54
C ARG A 455 7.79 10.73 18.16
N VAL A 456 8.02 9.98 17.08
CA VAL A 456 7.71 10.41 15.72
C VAL A 456 6.22 10.76 15.59
N ARG A 457 5.30 9.92 16.09
CA ARG A 457 3.86 10.22 16.07
C ARG A 457 3.55 11.54 16.75
N LYS A 458 4.09 11.77 17.95
CA LYS A 458 3.93 13.02 18.70
C LYS A 458 4.50 14.21 17.93
N ASP A 459 5.64 14.02 17.26
CA ASP A 459 6.32 15.04 16.49
C ASP A 459 5.61 15.37 15.18
N THR A 460 4.90 14.42 14.57
CA THR A 460 4.16 14.61 13.31
C THR A 460 2.66 14.89 13.50
N SER A 461 2.13 14.77 14.71
CA SER A 461 0.75 15.15 15.03
C SER A 461 0.59 16.67 15.15
N ASP A 462 -0.40 17.21 14.45
CA ASP A 462 -0.78 18.62 14.55
C ASP A 462 -1.90 18.81 15.57
N THR A 463 -2.00 20.00 16.16
CA THR A 463 -3.04 20.29 17.16
C THR A 463 -4.28 20.88 16.51
N ILE A 464 -5.46 20.37 16.87
CA ILE A 464 -6.74 20.90 16.42
C ILE A 464 -7.55 21.39 17.63
N ASP A 465 -8.10 22.59 17.51
CA ASP A 465 -9.10 23.10 18.44
C ASP A 465 -10.46 22.41 18.19
N ILE A 466 -10.92 21.66 19.19
CA ILE A 466 -12.14 20.86 19.14
C ILE A 466 -13.10 21.36 20.20
N PHE A 467 -14.38 21.48 19.83
CA PHE A 467 -15.44 21.89 20.74
C PHE A 467 -15.40 21.13 22.08
N GLY A 468 -15.36 21.86 23.19
CA GLY A 468 -15.35 21.30 24.54
C GLY A 468 -14.00 20.75 25.02
N GLN A 469 -12.94 20.84 24.22
CA GLN A 469 -11.56 20.59 24.66
C GLN A 469 -10.89 21.89 25.12
N LYS A 470 -9.85 21.78 25.96
CA LYS A 470 -8.98 22.92 26.25
C LYS A 470 -8.23 23.30 24.96
N PRO A 471 -8.27 24.58 24.52
CA PRO A 471 -7.52 25.00 23.35
C PRO A 471 -6.02 24.73 23.54
N PRO A 472 -5.30 24.33 22.48
CA PRO A 472 -3.86 24.10 22.58
C PRO A 472 -3.15 25.41 22.94
N GLU A 473 -2.24 25.35 23.93
CA GLU A 473 -1.48 26.53 24.39
C GLU A 473 -0.58 27.10 23.28
N ARG A 474 -0.11 26.23 22.38
CA ARG A 474 0.65 26.60 21.18
C ARG A 474 0.15 25.76 20.01
N PRO A 475 -0.59 26.35 19.06
CA PRO A 475 -1.01 25.64 17.85
C PRO A 475 0.21 25.15 17.08
N LYS A 476 0.30 23.83 16.90
CA LYS A 476 1.32 23.18 16.07
C LYS A 476 0.70 22.87 14.72
N SER A 477 1.30 23.40 13.67
CA SER A 477 0.99 23.07 12.28
C SER A 477 2.30 22.85 11.53
N THR A 478 2.48 21.64 11.02
CA THR A 478 3.69 21.20 10.33
C THR A 478 3.37 20.82 8.89
N THR A 479 4.35 20.95 7.99
CA THR A 479 4.15 20.62 6.58
C THR A 479 4.27 19.12 6.35
N THR A 480 3.56 18.56 5.37
CA THR A 480 3.67 17.13 5.04
C THR A 480 5.10 16.75 4.63
N GLN A 481 5.81 17.65 3.95
CA GLN A 481 7.23 17.44 3.58
C GLN A 481 8.15 17.29 4.79
N TRP A 482 7.93 18.09 5.84
CA TRP A 482 8.70 17.95 7.06
C TRP A 482 8.39 16.62 7.75
N LYS A 483 7.11 16.23 7.81
CA LYS A 483 6.67 14.96 8.39
C LYS A 483 7.24 13.75 7.62
N ASP A 484 7.20 13.79 6.29
CA ASP A 484 7.82 12.78 5.42
C ASP A 484 9.32 12.64 5.72
N ARG A 485 10.03 13.76 5.86
CA ARG A 485 11.45 13.76 6.16
C ARG A 485 11.74 13.13 7.52
N VAL A 486 11.02 13.55 8.57
CA VAL A 486 11.17 12.97 9.92
C VAL A 486 10.91 11.47 9.89
N PHE A 487 9.84 11.03 9.23
CA PHE A 487 9.55 9.60 9.09
C PHE A 487 10.64 8.85 8.31
N SER A 488 11.09 9.41 7.18
CA SER A 488 12.11 8.84 6.32
C SER A 488 13.47 8.70 7.02
N GLU A 489 13.89 9.71 7.78
CA GLU A 489 15.16 9.74 8.50
C GLU A 489 15.09 8.89 9.77
N GLU A 490 14.02 8.99 10.56
CA GLU A 490 14.00 8.40 11.90
C GLU A 490 13.41 6.98 11.95
N ILE A 491 12.43 6.68 11.10
CA ILE A 491 11.81 5.33 11.02
C ILE A 491 12.46 4.52 9.90
N LEU A 492 12.60 5.08 8.71
CA LEU A 492 13.17 4.37 7.55
C LEU A 492 14.69 4.52 7.42
N SER A 493 15.34 5.32 8.28
CA SER A 493 16.79 5.52 8.30
C SER A 493 17.38 5.76 6.90
N VAL A 494 16.66 6.50 6.04
CA VAL A 494 17.09 6.80 4.67
C VAL A 494 18.19 7.85 4.74
N GLY A 495 19.36 7.52 4.20
CA GLY A 495 20.54 8.40 4.23
C GLY A 495 21.33 8.33 5.54
N GLU A 496 20.92 7.50 6.49
CA GLU A 496 21.60 7.30 7.78
C GLU A 496 22.68 6.21 7.69
N ARG A 497 23.75 6.35 8.48
CA ARG A 497 24.82 5.35 8.56
C ARG A 497 24.32 4.04 9.19
N ALA A 498 23.51 4.16 10.25
CA ALA A 498 22.95 3.05 11.00
C ALA A 498 21.46 2.89 10.68
N SER A 499 21.00 1.65 10.51
CA SER A 499 19.60 1.33 10.32
C SER A 499 18.81 1.43 11.62
N SER A 500 17.59 1.95 11.52
CA SER A 500 16.67 2.03 12.65
C SER A 500 16.33 0.63 13.20
N PRO A 501 15.88 0.54 14.48
CA PRO A 501 15.37 -0.71 15.01
C PRO A 501 14.23 -1.31 14.18
N TYR A 502 13.35 -0.46 13.64
CA TYR A 502 12.31 -0.84 12.70
C TYR A 502 12.86 -1.61 11.51
N ARG A 503 13.85 -1.05 10.79
CA ARG A 503 14.37 -1.68 9.57
C ARG A 503 15.10 -2.99 9.83
N ARG A 504 15.80 -3.10 10.96
CA ARG A 504 16.47 -4.34 11.37
C ARG A 504 15.45 -5.44 11.65
N LEU A 505 14.42 -5.14 12.46
CA LEU A 505 13.33 -6.07 12.72
C LEU A 505 12.56 -6.43 11.44
N LYS A 506 12.24 -5.43 10.61
CA LYS A 506 11.52 -5.60 9.35
C LYS A 506 12.28 -6.54 8.43
N LEU A 507 13.60 -6.36 8.24
CA LEU A 507 14.39 -7.27 7.41
C LEU A 507 14.40 -8.70 7.96
N ALA A 508 14.54 -8.89 9.28
CA ALA A 508 14.53 -10.24 9.88
C ALA A 508 13.19 -10.96 9.67
N MET A 509 12.08 -10.23 9.85
CA MET A 509 10.73 -10.75 9.65
C MET A 509 10.38 -10.95 8.16
N ASP A 510 10.87 -10.07 7.30
CA ASP A 510 10.77 -10.18 5.84
C ASP A 510 11.57 -11.37 5.32
N TYR A 511 12.73 -11.65 5.90
CA TYR A 511 13.51 -12.84 5.57
C TYR A 511 12.71 -14.11 5.84
N TRP A 512 12.12 -14.21 7.04
CA TRP A 512 11.24 -15.34 7.36
C TRP A 512 10.07 -15.46 6.38
N CYS A 513 9.38 -14.36 6.05
CA CYS A 513 8.29 -14.38 5.07
C CYS A 513 8.76 -14.75 3.65
N ALA A 514 9.93 -14.26 3.22
CA ALA A 514 10.51 -14.52 1.92
C ALA A 514 10.80 -16.01 1.70
N LEU A 515 11.12 -16.78 2.75
CA LEU A 515 11.31 -18.23 2.67
C LEU A 515 10.01 -18.98 2.29
N TRP A 516 8.83 -18.42 2.54
CA TRP A 516 7.57 -18.97 2.04
C TRP A 516 7.38 -18.74 0.55
N PHE A 517 7.79 -17.56 0.06
CA PHE A 517 7.61 -17.08 -1.31
C PHE A 517 8.89 -17.24 -2.17
N TRP A 518 9.74 -18.23 -1.83
CA TRP A 518 11.07 -18.33 -2.42
C TRP A 518 11.02 -18.76 -3.89
N PRO A 519 11.63 -18.03 -4.83
CA PRO A 519 11.58 -18.39 -6.25
C PRO A 519 12.22 -19.76 -6.52
N ILE A 520 11.54 -20.59 -7.31
CA ILE A 520 11.99 -21.93 -7.68
C ILE A 520 13.33 -21.85 -8.40
N GLU A 521 13.46 -20.92 -9.35
CA GLU A 521 14.69 -20.67 -10.12
C GLU A 521 15.86 -20.18 -9.27
N LYS A 522 15.62 -19.83 -7.98
CA LYS A 522 16.63 -19.38 -7.02
C LYS A 522 16.84 -20.37 -5.86
N ALA A 523 16.53 -21.64 -6.07
CA ALA A 523 16.77 -22.71 -5.09
C ALA A 523 18.21 -22.75 -4.54
N ASP A 524 19.19 -22.34 -5.34
CA ASP A 524 20.61 -22.27 -4.94
C ASP A 524 20.91 -21.24 -3.87
N LEU A 525 20.07 -20.21 -3.74
CA LEU A 525 20.26 -19.12 -2.79
C LEU A 525 19.58 -19.38 -1.44
N LEU A 526 18.83 -20.48 -1.28
CA LEU A 526 18.24 -20.85 0.01
C LEU A 526 19.35 -21.02 1.07
N PRO A 527 19.21 -20.42 2.27
CA PRO A 527 20.25 -20.46 3.28
C PRO A 527 20.33 -21.84 3.93
N THR A 528 21.53 -22.34 4.20
CA THR A 528 21.69 -23.37 5.23
C THR A 528 21.27 -22.81 6.60
N ARG A 529 20.99 -23.69 7.58
CA ARG A 529 20.62 -23.23 8.93
C ARG A 529 21.68 -22.33 9.56
N GLU A 530 22.95 -22.68 9.39
CA GLU A 530 24.07 -21.89 9.89
C GLU A 530 24.10 -20.49 9.25
N GLU A 531 23.96 -20.42 7.92
CA GLU A 531 23.90 -19.13 7.22
C GLU A 531 22.71 -18.28 7.65
N PHE A 532 21.54 -18.88 7.84
CA PHE A 532 20.33 -18.18 8.30
C PHE A 532 20.53 -17.58 9.69
N LEU A 533 21.01 -18.38 10.66
CA LEU A 533 21.27 -17.90 12.02
C LEU A 533 22.37 -16.84 12.05
N PHE A 534 23.41 -17.00 11.21
CA PHE A 534 24.47 -16.02 11.05
C PHE A 534 23.93 -14.69 10.49
N GLU A 535 23.16 -14.70 9.41
CA GLU A 535 22.58 -13.48 8.83
C GLU A 535 21.60 -12.80 9.78
N LEU A 536 20.78 -13.57 10.52
CA LEU A 536 19.92 -13.02 11.58
C LEU A 536 20.74 -12.34 12.68
N SER A 537 21.90 -12.88 13.02
CA SER A 537 22.83 -12.27 13.96
C SER A 537 23.36 -10.94 13.45
N LEU A 538 23.76 -10.89 12.18
CA LEU A 538 24.20 -9.65 11.54
C LEU A 538 23.11 -8.57 11.60
N ILE A 539 21.88 -8.96 11.33
CA ILE A 539 20.73 -8.05 11.28
C ILE A 539 20.34 -7.57 12.69
N LEU A 540 20.22 -8.49 13.66
CA LEU A 540 19.59 -8.23 14.96
C LEU A 540 20.57 -7.81 16.05
N GLU A 541 21.80 -8.31 16.05
CA GLU A 541 22.82 -7.97 17.04
C GLU A 541 23.75 -6.88 16.52
N GLY A 542 24.18 -7.01 15.25
CA GLY A 542 25.08 -6.04 14.61
C GLY A 542 26.55 -6.20 14.98
N ASP A 543 26.88 -7.29 15.67
CA ASP A 543 28.22 -7.68 16.07
C ASP A 543 28.28 -9.22 16.00
N VAL A 544 29.41 -9.77 15.55
CA VAL A 544 29.65 -11.22 15.44
C VAL A 544 30.96 -11.63 16.14
N PHE A 545 31.59 -10.70 16.86
CA PHE A 545 33.01 -10.78 17.22
C PHE A 545 33.35 -11.87 18.25
N GLU A 546 32.41 -12.33 19.09
CA GLU A 546 32.74 -13.27 20.17
C GLU A 546 32.31 -14.73 19.92
N THR A 547 31.22 -14.99 19.20
CA THR A 547 30.61 -16.35 19.19
C THR A 547 31.15 -17.29 18.10
N TYR A 548 31.70 -16.75 17.00
CA TYR A 548 32.25 -17.56 15.90
C TYR A 548 33.77 -17.77 16.01
N ALA A 549 34.38 -17.33 17.12
CA ALA A 549 35.83 -17.28 17.27
C ALA A 549 36.49 -18.67 17.43
N GLU A 550 35.87 -19.71 17.99
CA GLU A 550 36.41 -21.09 17.95
C GLU A 550 35.34 -22.21 18.08
N PRO A 551 35.48 -23.40 17.44
CA PRO A 551 36.61 -23.88 16.62
C PRO A 551 36.20 -24.14 15.16
N VAL A 552 36.19 -23.11 14.31
CA VAL A 552 36.33 -23.30 12.85
C VAL A 552 37.79 -23.64 12.46
N GLN A 553 38.71 -23.68 13.44
CA GLN A 553 40.13 -23.97 13.24
C GLN A 553 40.47 -25.44 12.88
N LYS A 554 39.49 -26.34 12.73
CA LYS A 554 39.74 -27.74 12.31
C LYS A 554 38.92 -28.19 11.11
N SER A 555 38.92 -27.40 10.04
CA SER A 555 38.70 -27.94 8.69
C SER A 555 39.49 -27.10 7.68
N PHE A 556 40.71 -27.56 7.42
CA PHE A 556 41.49 -27.14 6.26
C PHE A 556 40.83 -27.71 4.99
N LEU A 557 39.78 -27.04 4.52
CA LEU A 557 39.31 -27.12 3.13
C LEU A 557 39.68 -25.82 2.43
N PRO A 558 40.17 -25.83 1.18
CA PRO A 558 40.53 -24.63 0.47
C PRO A 558 39.27 -23.89 0.01
N GLY A 559 38.89 -22.83 0.73
CA GLY A 559 37.81 -21.90 0.38
C GLY A 559 37.50 -20.98 1.56
N GLN A 560 37.42 -19.66 1.34
CA GLN A 560 36.98 -18.72 2.37
C GLN A 560 35.57 -19.12 2.82
N THR A 561 35.35 -19.38 4.11
CA THR A 561 33.99 -19.64 4.60
C THR A 561 33.14 -18.39 4.37
N ALA A 562 31.85 -18.54 4.05
CA ALA A 562 30.95 -17.41 3.80
C ALA A 562 31.02 -16.38 4.94
N VAL A 563 31.12 -16.86 6.19
CA VAL A 563 31.37 -16.08 7.41
C VAL A 563 32.55 -15.11 7.28
N GLN A 564 33.70 -15.56 6.76
CA GLN A 564 34.89 -14.71 6.57
C GLN A 564 34.69 -13.62 5.50
N LEU A 565 33.83 -13.85 4.50
CA LEU A 565 33.46 -12.84 3.50
C LEU A 565 32.52 -11.78 4.08
N TYR A 566 31.53 -12.20 4.87
CA TYR A 566 30.58 -11.30 5.53
C TYR A 566 31.24 -10.40 6.57
N MET A 567 32.23 -10.90 7.32
CA MET A 567 32.99 -10.10 8.29
C MET A 567 33.76 -8.93 7.64
N LYS A 568 34.07 -9.01 6.34
CA LYS A 568 34.71 -7.90 5.59
C LYS A 568 33.74 -6.77 5.21
N TRP A 569 32.44 -6.92 5.45
CA TRP A 569 31.43 -5.92 5.08
C TRP A 569 31.11 -4.94 6.21
N PHE A 570 31.66 -5.15 7.41
CA PHE A 570 31.52 -4.23 8.52
C PHE A 570 32.68 -3.24 8.55
N GLU A 571 32.35 -1.94 8.51
CA GLU A 571 33.32 -0.88 8.77
C GLU A 571 33.62 -0.77 10.27
N GLU A 572 32.60 -0.93 11.12
CA GLU A 572 32.68 -0.83 12.59
C GLU A 572 31.72 -1.82 13.27
N PRO A 573 32.14 -2.52 14.36
CA PRO A 573 31.26 -3.37 15.17
C PRO A 573 30.06 -2.61 15.73
N GLY A 574 28.88 -3.23 15.75
CA GLY A 574 27.65 -2.67 16.36
C GLY A 574 26.81 -1.77 15.46
N ILE A 575 27.31 -1.38 14.28
CA ILE A 575 26.56 -0.57 13.30
C ILE A 575 26.00 -1.49 12.20
N VAL A 576 24.67 -1.63 12.15
CA VAL A 576 23.98 -2.37 11.08
C VAL A 576 23.47 -1.41 10.02
N ASN A 577 23.84 -1.63 8.77
CA ASN A 577 23.27 -0.93 7.62
C ASN A 577 22.56 -1.92 6.69
N VAL A 578 21.23 -1.97 6.78
CA VAL A 578 20.36 -2.88 6.03
C VAL A 578 20.52 -2.72 4.52
N ASP A 579 20.63 -1.49 4.01
CA ASP A 579 20.82 -1.23 2.58
C ASP A 579 22.15 -1.80 2.08
N HIS A 580 23.21 -1.60 2.86
CA HIS A 580 24.52 -2.16 2.56
C HIS A 580 24.49 -3.70 2.55
N LEU A 581 23.88 -4.31 3.57
CA LEU A 581 23.75 -5.77 3.67
C LEU A 581 22.99 -6.35 2.47
N CYS A 582 21.85 -5.75 2.10
CA CYS A 582 21.05 -6.19 0.95
C CYS A 582 21.76 -5.96 -0.40
N LYS A 583 22.62 -4.96 -0.49
CA LYS A 583 23.41 -4.70 -1.71
C LYS A 583 24.59 -5.69 -1.86
N LYS A 584 25.15 -6.17 -0.75
CA LYS A 584 26.32 -7.05 -0.73
C LYS A 584 25.97 -8.53 -0.76
N SER A 585 24.92 -8.94 -0.06
CA SER A 585 24.41 -10.32 -0.10
C SER A 585 23.38 -10.46 -1.20
N GLU A 586 23.65 -11.34 -2.18
CA GLU A 586 22.67 -11.69 -3.22
C GLU A 586 21.37 -12.21 -2.59
N ARG A 587 21.48 -12.98 -1.51
CA ARG A 587 20.35 -13.56 -0.77
C ARG A 587 19.52 -12.49 -0.06
N LEU A 588 20.14 -11.62 0.75
CA LEU A 588 19.40 -10.55 1.44
C LEU A 588 18.84 -9.53 0.44
N GLY A 589 19.54 -9.29 -0.67
CA GLY A 589 19.02 -8.52 -1.79
C GLY A 589 17.78 -9.15 -2.44
N LEU A 590 17.75 -10.49 -2.56
CA LEU A 590 16.56 -11.21 -3.00
C LEU A 590 15.43 -11.11 -1.98
N VAL A 591 15.71 -11.28 -0.69
CA VAL A 591 14.73 -11.10 0.40
C VAL A 591 14.07 -9.72 0.31
N ALA A 592 14.86 -8.64 0.17
CA ALA A 592 14.34 -7.29 0.04
C ALA A 592 13.44 -7.11 -1.20
N LYS A 593 13.80 -7.73 -2.34
CA LYS A 593 12.97 -7.71 -3.56
C LYS A 593 11.65 -8.46 -3.38
N LEU A 594 11.67 -9.61 -2.70
CA LEU A 594 10.46 -10.40 -2.43
C LEU A 594 9.55 -9.65 -1.45
N ALA A 595 10.13 -9.01 -0.43
CA ALA A 595 9.39 -8.17 0.51
C ALA A 595 8.73 -6.96 -0.17
N ASP A 596 9.41 -6.29 -1.12
CA ASP A 596 8.82 -5.19 -1.90
C ASP A 596 7.72 -5.69 -2.86
N LYS A 597 7.92 -6.84 -3.50
CA LYS A 597 6.97 -7.46 -4.43
C LYS A 597 5.68 -7.90 -3.74
N TYR A 598 5.80 -8.66 -2.64
CA TYR A 598 4.67 -9.27 -1.95
C TYR A 598 4.16 -8.45 -0.76
N ARG A 599 4.89 -7.39 -0.39
CA ARG A 599 4.52 -6.37 0.60
C ARG A 599 4.13 -6.95 1.95
N PHE A 600 4.97 -7.81 2.52
CA PHE A 600 4.68 -8.44 3.81
C PHE A 600 4.42 -7.38 4.89
N LEU A 601 3.31 -7.52 5.63
CA LEU A 601 2.88 -6.60 6.67
C LEU A 601 2.99 -7.26 8.05
N HIS A 602 3.77 -6.65 8.93
CA HIS A 602 3.95 -7.12 10.30
C HIS A 602 3.18 -6.24 11.27
N TRP A 603 1.91 -6.57 11.52
CA TRP A 603 0.97 -5.73 12.28
C TRP A 603 1.54 -5.12 13.58
N GLU A 604 2.17 -5.94 14.42
CA GLU A 604 2.72 -5.51 15.72
C GLU A 604 4.05 -4.76 15.62
N LEU A 605 4.65 -4.70 14.42
CA LEU A 605 5.82 -3.88 14.10
C LEU A 605 5.39 -2.54 13.46
N GLU A 606 4.46 -2.58 12.50
CA GLU A 606 3.95 -1.39 11.80
C GLU A 606 3.21 -0.44 12.74
N PHE A 607 2.42 -0.98 13.67
CA PHE A 607 1.67 -0.22 14.66
C PHE A 607 2.16 -0.49 16.09
N ALA A 608 3.47 -0.62 16.27
CA ALA A 608 4.07 -1.07 17.53
C ALA A 608 3.67 -0.19 18.73
N ASP A 609 3.55 1.12 18.55
CA ASP A 609 3.07 2.02 19.59
C ASP A 609 1.62 1.77 19.99
N ILE A 610 0.71 1.61 19.01
CA ILE A 610 -0.71 1.29 19.25
C ILE A 610 -0.86 -0.05 19.97
N PHE A 611 -0.15 -1.09 19.52
CA PHE A 611 -0.17 -2.39 20.19
C PHE A 611 0.43 -2.31 21.60
N ALA A 612 1.48 -1.53 21.81
CA ALA A 612 2.08 -1.38 23.14
C ALA A 612 1.18 -0.59 24.10
N ASP A 613 0.47 0.43 23.63
CA ASP A 613 -0.34 1.34 24.45
C ASP A 613 -1.78 0.85 24.68
N LYS A 614 -2.37 0.16 23.70
CA LYS A 614 -3.80 -0.21 23.71
C LYS A 614 -4.07 -1.69 23.49
N GLY A 615 -3.03 -2.47 23.19
CA GLY A 615 -3.14 -3.89 22.88
C GLY A 615 -3.69 -4.22 21.50
N GLY A 616 -3.92 -3.21 20.66
CA GLY A 616 -4.43 -3.34 19.30
C GLY A 616 -5.38 -2.19 18.97
N PHE A 617 -6.35 -2.47 18.11
CA PHE A 617 -7.38 -1.52 17.71
C PHE A 617 -8.67 -1.76 18.50
N ASP A 618 -9.35 -0.67 18.90
CA ASP A 618 -10.65 -0.74 19.58
C ASP A 618 -11.74 -1.30 18.67
N LEU A 619 -11.62 -1.07 17.35
CA LEU A 619 -12.54 -1.57 16.35
C LEU A 619 -11.82 -1.91 15.04
N VAL A 620 -12.16 -3.06 14.46
CA VAL A 620 -11.75 -3.43 13.11
C VAL A 620 -12.99 -3.48 12.22
N LEU A 621 -12.95 -2.73 11.12
CA LEU A 621 -14.02 -2.65 10.13
C LEU A 621 -13.49 -3.16 8.79
N GLY A 622 -14.37 -3.63 7.92
CA GLY A 622 -13.99 -3.93 6.54
C GLY A 622 -14.91 -4.94 5.88
N ASN A 623 -14.72 -5.06 4.58
CA ASN A 623 -15.30 -6.14 3.78
C ASN A 623 -14.17 -7.16 3.51
N PRO A 624 -14.15 -8.32 4.19
CA PRO A 624 -13.06 -9.27 4.04
C PRO A 624 -13.02 -9.85 2.61
N PRO A 625 -11.83 -10.24 2.12
CA PRO A 625 -11.71 -10.92 0.84
C PRO A 625 -12.50 -12.24 0.87
N TRP A 626 -13.29 -12.46 -0.17
CA TRP A 626 -14.19 -13.62 -0.31
C TRP A 626 -13.71 -14.62 -1.37
N ILE A 627 -12.65 -14.28 -2.11
CA ILE A 627 -12.07 -15.11 -3.15
C ILE A 627 -11.06 -16.06 -2.50
N LYS A 628 -11.24 -17.37 -2.75
CA LYS A 628 -10.26 -18.37 -2.36
C LYS A 628 -9.01 -18.23 -3.24
N VAL A 629 -7.86 -18.06 -2.61
CA VAL A 629 -6.57 -18.03 -3.32
C VAL A 629 -6.35 -19.42 -3.91
N GLU A 630 -6.29 -19.51 -5.24
CA GLU A 630 -6.02 -20.76 -5.96
C GLU A 630 -5.14 -20.54 -7.18
N TRP A 631 -4.23 -21.48 -7.43
CA TRP A 631 -3.47 -21.52 -8.66
C TRP A 631 -4.41 -21.73 -9.86
N ASN A 632 -4.44 -20.77 -10.78
CA ASN A 632 -5.24 -20.83 -11.99
C ASN A 632 -4.38 -20.55 -13.23
N GLU A 633 -3.90 -21.64 -13.82
CA GLU A 633 -3.14 -21.60 -15.08
C GLU A 633 -3.92 -20.94 -16.22
N GLY A 634 -5.24 -21.15 -16.32
CA GLY A 634 -6.02 -20.57 -17.42
C GLY A 634 -5.95 -19.05 -17.42
N GLY A 635 -5.92 -18.45 -16.23
CA GLY A 635 -5.59 -17.04 -16.04
C GLY A 635 -4.23 -16.74 -16.66
N VAL A 636 -3.17 -17.34 -16.08
CA VAL A 636 -1.78 -17.58 -16.59
C VAL A 636 -1.52 -17.39 -18.09
N MET A 637 -2.08 -18.33 -18.81
CA MET A 637 -1.82 -18.50 -20.23
C MET A 637 -2.75 -17.62 -21.06
N GLY A 638 -3.94 -17.28 -20.54
CA GLY A 638 -4.95 -16.47 -21.22
C GLY A 638 -4.54 -15.04 -21.56
N ASP A 639 -3.61 -14.44 -20.80
CA ASP A 639 -3.10 -13.09 -21.08
C ASP A 639 -2.20 -13.05 -22.33
N HIS A 640 -1.60 -14.20 -22.70
CA HIS A 640 -0.69 -14.33 -23.83
C HIS A 640 -1.29 -15.13 -24.99
N GLU A 641 -2.15 -16.10 -24.68
CA GLU A 641 -2.85 -16.95 -25.64
C GLU A 641 -4.34 -17.04 -25.24
N PRO A 642 -5.21 -16.17 -25.78
CA PRO A 642 -6.61 -16.07 -25.38
C PRO A 642 -7.41 -17.37 -25.51
N LEU A 643 -6.97 -18.31 -26.35
CA LEU A 643 -7.59 -19.63 -26.50
C LEU A 643 -7.74 -20.38 -25.16
N PHE A 644 -6.83 -20.19 -24.20
CA PHE A 644 -6.90 -20.82 -22.88
C PHE A 644 -8.15 -20.42 -22.06
N VAL A 645 -8.74 -19.26 -22.36
CA VAL A 645 -9.91 -18.72 -21.64
C VAL A 645 -11.16 -18.71 -22.53
N LEU A 646 -10.98 -18.53 -23.84
CA LEU A 646 -12.09 -18.42 -24.79
C LEU A 646 -12.68 -19.78 -25.19
N LYS A 647 -11.88 -20.86 -25.18
CA LYS A 647 -12.33 -22.21 -25.57
C LYS A 647 -12.13 -23.23 -24.46
N LYS A 648 -12.95 -24.29 -24.48
CA LYS A 648 -12.76 -25.46 -23.63
C LYS A 648 -12.02 -26.54 -24.42
N PHE A 649 -10.84 -26.91 -23.96
CA PHE A 649 -10.03 -27.99 -24.55
C PHE A 649 -9.93 -29.20 -23.62
N SER A 650 -9.55 -30.36 -24.15
CA SER A 650 -9.19 -31.52 -23.34
C SER A 650 -7.88 -31.28 -22.57
N ALA A 651 -7.67 -32.00 -21.46
CA ALA A 651 -6.44 -31.88 -20.67
C ALA A 651 -5.17 -32.18 -21.50
N SER A 652 -5.21 -33.16 -22.41
CA SER A 652 -4.10 -33.48 -23.30
C SER A 652 -3.77 -32.34 -24.26
N LYS A 653 -4.80 -31.71 -24.85
CA LYS A 653 -4.60 -30.58 -25.76
C LYS A 653 -4.08 -29.35 -25.03
N LEU A 654 -4.56 -29.09 -23.81
CA LEU A 654 -4.04 -28.02 -22.95
C LEU A 654 -2.56 -28.23 -22.61
N ALA A 655 -2.14 -29.47 -22.33
CA ALA A 655 -0.73 -29.77 -22.05
C ALA A 655 0.18 -29.48 -23.25
N GLU A 656 -0.24 -29.90 -24.45
CA GLU A 656 0.47 -29.61 -25.70
C GLU A 656 0.55 -28.09 -25.97
N MET A 657 -0.59 -27.40 -25.92
CA MET A 657 -0.66 -25.95 -26.13
C MET A 657 0.16 -25.18 -25.11
N ARG A 658 0.19 -25.63 -23.85
CA ARG A 658 0.98 -25.01 -22.78
C ARG A 658 2.45 -25.07 -23.10
N LYS A 659 2.95 -26.27 -23.45
CA LYS A 659 4.35 -26.47 -23.81
C LYS A 659 4.75 -25.58 -24.99
N GLU A 660 3.97 -25.62 -26.07
CA GLU A 660 4.21 -24.80 -27.27
C GLU A 660 4.20 -23.30 -26.95
N THR A 661 3.25 -22.84 -26.14
CA THR A 661 3.10 -21.42 -25.81
C THR A 661 4.25 -20.94 -24.91
N ILE A 662 4.62 -21.73 -23.90
CA ILE A 662 5.74 -21.39 -23.01
C ILE A 662 7.05 -21.34 -23.78
N GLU A 663 7.31 -22.29 -24.68
CA GLU A 663 8.52 -22.31 -25.51
C GLU A 663 8.55 -21.15 -26.51
N ARG A 664 7.43 -20.88 -27.20
CA ARG A 664 7.33 -19.83 -28.23
C ARG A 664 7.43 -18.41 -27.65
N LEU A 665 6.92 -18.19 -26.45
CA LEU A 665 6.83 -16.87 -25.81
C LEU A 665 7.78 -16.70 -24.62
N GLU A 666 8.64 -17.70 -24.36
CA GLU A 666 9.62 -17.70 -23.26
C GLU A 666 9.00 -17.46 -21.87
N LEU A 667 7.78 -17.93 -21.64
CA LEU A 667 6.98 -17.61 -20.44
C LEU A 667 7.33 -18.44 -19.20
N ARG A 668 8.43 -19.19 -19.20
CA ARG A 668 8.77 -20.11 -18.08
C ARG A 668 8.83 -19.35 -16.75
N SER A 669 9.59 -18.25 -16.70
CA SER A 669 9.80 -17.50 -15.45
C SER A 669 8.51 -16.82 -14.97
N ASP A 670 7.71 -16.24 -15.89
CA ASP A 670 6.41 -15.62 -15.55
C ASP A 670 5.40 -16.66 -15.06
N TYR A 671 5.37 -17.84 -15.68
CA TYR A 671 4.52 -18.96 -15.28
C TYR A 671 4.88 -19.45 -13.88
N LEU A 672 6.17 -19.71 -13.63
CA LEU A 672 6.66 -20.14 -12.32
C LEU A 672 6.39 -19.06 -11.27
N SER A 673 6.68 -17.80 -11.57
CA SER A 673 6.48 -16.71 -10.62
C SER A 673 5.01 -16.53 -10.21
N ALA A 674 4.06 -16.71 -11.13
CA ALA A 674 2.65 -16.61 -10.80
C ALA A 674 2.14 -17.81 -9.99
N TYR A 675 2.70 -18.99 -10.25
CA TYR A 675 2.44 -20.18 -9.45
C TYR A 675 3.00 -20.03 -8.03
N GLU A 676 4.26 -19.59 -7.90
CA GLU A 676 4.92 -19.31 -6.62
C GLU A 676 4.11 -18.35 -5.76
N GLU A 677 3.60 -17.25 -6.33
CA GLU A 677 2.74 -16.29 -5.63
C GLU A 677 1.48 -16.96 -5.04
N ALA A 678 0.77 -17.76 -5.85
CA ALA A 678 -0.46 -18.41 -5.45
C ALA A 678 -0.22 -19.51 -4.41
N GLU A 679 0.75 -20.39 -4.65
CA GLU A 679 1.06 -21.54 -3.80
C GLU A 679 1.65 -21.09 -2.46
N ALA A 680 2.58 -20.12 -2.45
CA ALA A 680 3.18 -19.61 -1.22
C ALA A 680 2.13 -18.95 -0.31
N MET A 681 1.21 -18.17 -0.89
CA MET A 681 0.08 -17.58 -0.17
C MET A 681 -0.81 -18.68 0.43
N GLN A 682 -1.16 -19.72 -0.34
CA GLN A 682 -1.93 -20.84 0.17
C GLN A 682 -1.21 -21.56 1.31
N ASN A 683 0.07 -21.88 1.14
CA ASN A 683 0.87 -22.56 2.15
C ASN A 683 0.92 -21.76 3.45
N PHE A 684 1.13 -20.45 3.36
CA PHE A 684 1.16 -19.57 4.52
C PHE A 684 -0.19 -19.53 5.25
N LEU A 685 -1.31 -19.42 4.50
CA LEU A 685 -2.66 -19.35 5.06
C LEU A 685 -3.12 -20.70 5.64
N ASN A 686 -2.68 -21.82 5.06
CA ASN A 686 -3.03 -23.17 5.50
C ASN A 686 -2.11 -23.69 6.62
N ALA A 687 -0.97 -23.02 6.88
CA ALA A 687 -0.08 -23.39 7.96
C ALA A 687 -0.78 -23.24 9.32
N TYR A 688 -0.87 -24.35 10.05
CA TYR A 688 -1.56 -24.43 11.33
C TYR A 688 -1.01 -23.46 12.37
N GLN A 689 0.31 -23.25 12.35
CA GLN A 689 1.04 -22.35 13.22
C GLN A 689 0.67 -20.88 12.96
N ASN A 690 0.35 -20.53 11.71
CA ASN A 690 -0.02 -19.17 11.31
C ASN A 690 -1.52 -18.91 11.51
N TYR A 691 -2.39 -19.85 11.14
CA TYR A 691 -3.84 -19.64 11.18
C TYR A 691 -4.58 -20.87 11.75
N PRO A 692 -4.44 -21.14 13.06
CA PRO A 692 -5.01 -22.35 13.66
C PRO A 692 -6.54 -22.42 13.54
N VAL A 693 -7.21 -21.25 13.53
CA VAL A 693 -8.67 -21.14 13.41
C VAL A 693 -9.21 -21.56 12.03
N LEU A 694 -8.36 -21.60 10.99
CA LEU A 694 -8.77 -22.00 9.64
C LEU A 694 -8.85 -23.52 9.45
N ARG A 695 -8.29 -24.33 10.35
CA ARG A 695 -8.48 -25.79 10.33
C ARG A 695 -9.91 -26.22 10.67
N GLY A 696 -10.76 -25.30 11.16
CA GLY A 696 -12.05 -25.63 11.76
C GLY A 696 -11.88 -26.19 13.18
N VAL A 697 -12.98 -26.23 13.92
CA VAL A 697 -13.07 -26.89 15.24
C VAL A 697 -13.35 -28.37 15.06
#